data_AF-A0A6P1M7F0-F1
#
_entry.id   AF-A0A6P1M7F0-F1
#
_cell.length_a   1.000
_cell.length_b   1.000
_cell.length_c   1.000
_cell.angle_alpha   90.00
_cell.angle_beta   90.00
_cell.angle_gamma   90.00
#
_symmetry.space_group_name_H-M   'P 1'
#
loop_
_entity.id
_entity.type
_entity.pdbx_description
1 polymer ?
#
loop_
_entity_poly.entity_id
_entity_poly.type
_entity_poly.pdbx_seq_one_letter_code
_entity_poly.pdbx_strand_id
1 'polypeptide(L)'
;MTAASWSLGVLSENDTVYFSEDGWTVRNEVAATAASGSVGLTHVFFNSNIANDFRLFSNSDSARLRVTGRIRILEGVTGKVNLDGRWNFRDTDLNVDHYGNNTLEISWMMEETSGTPNASLNYYGNNMNPIVIRPGTAGTGKSDYTGRTALGNVDVELSVVADAAGGGLGLGADIRLNNARLALIDGGTLSNDQVTITGSTSVFDVSGRTTGGYSYNGVLRGFSGKVVGNLSLSGELRAGDETGGIGTLAFEDELEIASGCSVYMDLTNSVDGAFDVLSGNGTGVLAVDSGSTWVFDFSGWDGDELSNGTAIPVLSDWAGISGASVNITTVDLPSGYDLDTSVLFDSGTVTMNDVGGAPAMDIVSDRDQVVICLDGGSGRTYTVQKAADLVGGGWSNTFFGVLEDGQVRITNHQVEASAFFKTLVMNDVSYLGEMDGFYRNRRLLDRILDSGNYLLTIPDWLRDSTLDFHYTMKSNDLVSSSGREIFMADNLNLVRVLGGWITNSTNPTIEDVKQYDLFYLDDFGEAAYRWNLLDDRIDPLIARGYACSNITLVLDNIPYDLAEQVEIGTYGQCGIPSDFTVWGEFIRQMSLRLQSNYGNDANGFRFRIGTESQSAERFQGLEEDYFKFYDYAETAIKSVLSGASVGPFNRAQVGDPSDDIISVQRLAEHCASGTNSASGAIGSTFDWVAHSFYFLANTLHPDDFVPVLNTLYNDVQAVDESYHNLPLEVHEFGPLVTEGYLVASDTGVRGAAQILETLVDLRKIGMDRSYEYKLEEPLVQAEGKVLIHGIGWLYCIFDHLRGGPSWSLPVDVISGSETNSIETLAAVVDDTTYLLVSCWNLNRKVTESSTVTVKIPVGVHSFSEGAQIEQVVFYESNSVYDVIWQDFYDNGMLSAAQISQYENYGKAVTWATTGNGMAADAAAAKQYVIDNWEGYEAVMVDSLDLKTFSGTVQYLDSGEAELTLELPVPSVYVVKMSSD
;
A
#
# COMPACT_ATOMS: atom_id res chain seq x y z
N MET A 1 -43.40 13.40 73.29
CA MET A 1 -43.32 14.87 73.36
C MET A 1 -43.71 15.41 72.01
N THR A 2 -44.57 16.42 71.96
CA THR A 2 -45.08 17.06 70.74
C THR A 2 -43.95 17.76 69.97
N ALA A 3 -44.04 17.73 68.64
CA ALA A 3 -43.11 18.35 67.69
C ALA A 3 -42.70 19.78 68.10
N ALA A 4 -41.52 19.90 68.71
CA ALA A 4 -40.80 21.17 68.75
C ALA A 4 -40.01 21.24 67.44
N SER A 5 -40.32 22.24 66.62
CA SER A 5 -39.49 22.60 65.47
C SER A 5 -38.17 23.13 66.04
N TRP A 6 -37.05 22.47 65.73
CA TRP A 6 -35.72 22.94 66.12
C TRP A 6 -35.04 23.50 64.87
N SER A 7 -34.51 24.73 64.95
CA SER A 7 -33.59 25.25 63.94
C SER A 7 -32.17 24.81 64.31
N LEU A 8 -31.45 24.16 63.39
CA LEU A 8 -29.99 24.11 63.52
C LEU A 8 -29.49 25.56 63.56
N GLY A 9 -28.66 25.88 64.56
CA GLY A 9 -27.95 27.15 64.59
C GLY A 9 -26.97 27.27 63.42
N VAL A 10 -26.17 28.34 63.41
CA VAL A 10 -25.13 28.55 62.39
C VAL A 10 -24.14 27.38 62.44
N LEU A 11 -24.18 26.52 61.42
CA LEU A 11 -23.20 25.46 61.19
C LEU A 11 -21.99 26.04 60.45
N SER A 12 -20.80 25.51 60.72
CA SER A 12 -19.58 25.87 59.99
C SER A 12 -19.43 24.98 58.74
N GLU A 13 -18.63 25.41 57.76
CA GLU A 13 -18.27 24.53 56.64
C GLU A 13 -17.44 23.34 57.17
N ASN A 14 -17.81 22.11 56.77
CA ASN A 14 -17.14 20.83 57.03
C ASN A 14 -17.51 20.10 58.34
N ASP A 15 -18.67 20.37 58.92
CA ASP A 15 -19.12 19.67 60.13
C ASP A 15 -19.61 18.23 59.87
N THR A 16 -19.44 17.36 60.86
CA THR A 16 -20.09 16.03 60.89
C THR A 16 -21.25 16.06 61.87
N VAL A 17 -22.43 15.63 61.41
CA VAL A 17 -23.67 15.64 62.20
C VAL A 17 -24.08 14.22 62.54
N TYR A 18 -24.35 13.96 63.83
CA TYR A 18 -24.94 12.72 64.32
C TYR A 18 -26.35 12.97 64.85
N PHE A 19 -27.33 12.22 64.35
CA PHE A 19 -28.70 12.18 64.86
C PHE A 19 -28.91 10.93 65.72
N SER A 20 -29.52 11.06 66.90
CA SER A 20 -29.94 9.95 67.76
C SER A 20 -31.25 10.26 68.51
N GLU A 21 -31.81 9.27 69.22
CA GLU A 21 -33.06 9.43 70.00
C GLU A 21 -32.97 10.50 71.11
N ASP A 22 -31.77 10.71 71.67
CA ASP A 22 -31.50 11.66 72.76
C ASP A 22 -31.25 13.11 72.29
N GLY A 23 -31.20 13.36 70.97
CA GLY A 23 -30.88 14.66 70.37
C GLY A 23 -29.88 14.56 69.20
N TRP A 24 -29.29 15.69 68.79
CA TRP A 24 -28.20 15.71 67.80
C TRP A 24 -26.92 16.29 68.41
N THR A 25 -25.76 15.81 67.95
CA THR A 25 -24.45 16.32 68.37
C THR A 25 -23.63 16.70 67.14
N VAL A 26 -23.13 17.93 67.10
CA VAL A 26 -22.13 18.38 66.12
C VAL A 26 -20.74 18.23 66.76
N ARG A 27 -19.83 17.56 66.08
CA ARG A 27 -18.43 17.43 66.50
C ARG A 27 -17.52 18.29 65.64
N ASN A 28 -17.48 19.58 65.96
CA ASN A 28 -16.36 20.52 65.76
C ASN A 28 -16.84 21.93 66.19
N GLU A 29 -16.13 22.58 67.11
CA GLU A 29 -16.33 24.00 67.40
C GLU A 29 -15.26 24.79 66.65
N VAL A 30 -15.57 25.29 65.45
CA VAL A 30 -14.84 26.43 64.87
C VAL A 30 -15.85 27.43 64.34
N ALA A 31 -15.89 28.60 64.97
CA ALA A 31 -16.79 29.69 64.61
C ALA A 31 -16.35 30.36 63.30
N ALA A 32 -17.24 30.40 62.31
CA ALA A 32 -17.20 31.40 61.24
C ALA A 32 -18.63 31.73 60.76
N THR A 33 -18.85 33.01 60.49
CA THR A 33 -20.11 33.61 60.08
C THR A 33 -20.22 33.62 58.56
N ALA A 34 -21.29 33.06 58.00
CA ALA A 34 -21.70 33.35 56.63
C ALA A 34 -23.20 33.70 56.59
N ALA A 35 -23.48 35.00 56.56
CA ALA A 35 -24.76 35.50 56.08
C ALA A 35 -24.81 35.25 54.56
N SER A 36 -25.81 34.49 54.10
CA SER A 36 -26.16 34.17 52.70
C SER A 36 -25.46 33.00 51.98
N GLY A 37 -24.84 32.03 52.66
CA GLY A 37 -24.13 30.91 52.00
C GLY A 37 -24.73 29.52 52.31
N SER A 38 -24.59 28.58 51.38
CA SER A 38 -24.89 27.15 51.56
C SER A 38 -24.26 26.57 52.85
N VAL A 39 -24.91 25.60 53.50
CA VAL A 39 -24.38 24.91 54.69
C VAL A 39 -23.59 23.68 54.24
N GLY A 40 -22.29 23.60 54.54
CA GLY A 40 -21.44 22.46 54.17
C GLY A 40 -21.22 21.46 55.30
N LEU A 41 -21.62 20.21 55.08
CA LEU A 41 -21.40 19.07 55.95
C LEU A 41 -20.39 18.10 55.32
N THR A 42 -19.50 17.52 56.12
CA THR A 42 -18.59 16.46 55.66
C THR A 42 -19.32 15.11 55.67
N HIS A 43 -19.98 14.79 56.78
CA HIS A 43 -20.74 13.54 56.93
C HIS A 43 -22.05 13.76 57.70
N VAL A 44 -23.06 12.98 57.35
CA VAL A 44 -24.37 12.95 58.01
C VAL A 44 -24.66 11.53 58.46
N PHE A 45 -24.74 11.31 59.77
CA PHE A 45 -24.97 10.00 60.37
C PHE A 45 -26.29 9.96 61.12
N PHE A 46 -27.16 9.03 60.74
CA PHE A 46 -28.37 8.68 61.49
C PHE A 46 -28.07 7.44 62.34
N ASN A 47 -27.78 7.66 63.62
CA ASN A 47 -27.44 6.60 64.58
C ASN A 47 -28.70 5.93 65.17
N SER A 48 -28.50 4.77 65.81
CA SER A 48 -29.55 3.86 66.27
C SER A 48 -30.64 4.51 67.15
N ASN A 49 -31.87 3.97 67.02
CA ASN A 49 -33.10 4.24 67.78
C ASN A 49 -33.94 5.46 67.33
N ILE A 50 -33.77 5.93 66.09
CA ILE A 50 -34.68 6.94 65.53
C ILE A 50 -35.97 6.25 65.05
N ALA A 51 -37.02 6.30 65.88
CA ALA A 51 -38.33 5.70 65.58
C ALA A 51 -39.34 6.66 64.93
N ASN A 52 -39.10 7.96 64.99
CA ASN A 52 -39.96 8.99 64.37
C ASN A 52 -39.48 9.32 62.96
N ASP A 53 -40.40 9.78 62.12
CA ASP A 53 -40.05 10.33 60.82
C ASP A 53 -39.14 11.56 60.99
N PHE A 54 -38.07 11.57 60.21
CA PHE A 54 -37.07 12.62 60.18
C PHE A 54 -37.09 13.29 58.81
N ARG A 55 -37.17 14.62 58.77
CA ARG A 55 -37.08 15.40 57.53
C ARG A 55 -35.95 16.41 57.64
N LEU A 56 -34.95 16.28 56.77
CA LEU A 56 -33.95 17.32 56.54
C LEU A 56 -34.37 18.08 55.29
N PHE A 57 -34.67 19.38 55.41
CA PHE A 57 -35.10 20.16 54.27
C PHE A 57 -34.37 21.49 54.15
N SER A 58 -34.03 21.91 52.92
CA SER A 58 -33.69 23.31 52.62
C SER A 58 -34.92 24.02 52.10
N ASN A 59 -35.30 25.15 52.72
CA ASN A 59 -36.49 25.93 52.38
C ASN A 59 -36.23 27.10 51.42
N SER A 60 -35.02 27.22 50.87
CA SER A 60 -34.64 28.34 50.02
C SER A 60 -34.10 27.85 48.68
N ASP A 61 -34.60 28.41 47.58
CA ASP A 61 -34.09 28.18 46.22
C ASP A 61 -32.61 28.58 46.06
N SER A 62 -32.09 29.41 46.98
CA SER A 62 -30.71 29.92 46.98
C SER A 62 -29.82 29.26 48.05
N ALA A 63 -30.39 28.64 49.08
CA ALA A 63 -29.62 27.95 50.11
C ALA A 63 -29.49 26.47 49.76
N ARG A 64 -28.25 25.99 49.66
CA ARG A 64 -27.94 24.59 49.35
C ARG A 64 -27.42 23.91 50.62
N LEU A 65 -27.82 22.66 50.86
CA LEU A 65 -27.16 21.81 51.83
C LEU A 65 -26.07 21.03 51.10
N ARG A 66 -24.81 21.28 51.43
CA ARG A 66 -23.67 20.59 50.81
C ARG A 66 -23.26 19.41 51.67
N VAL A 67 -23.07 18.23 51.06
CA VAL A 67 -22.48 17.07 51.74
C VAL A 67 -21.35 16.52 50.89
N THR A 68 -20.12 16.53 51.41
CA THR A 68 -18.93 16.16 50.62
C THR A 68 -18.45 14.73 50.81
N GLY A 69 -18.85 14.04 51.89
CA GLY A 69 -18.32 12.70 52.21
C GLY A 69 -19.34 11.58 52.19
N ARG A 70 -20.23 11.53 53.19
CA ARG A 70 -21.09 10.35 53.40
C ARG A 70 -22.37 10.68 54.14
N ILE A 71 -23.50 10.16 53.65
CA ILE A 71 -24.75 10.04 54.39
C ILE A 71 -24.87 8.57 54.80
N ARG A 72 -25.03 8.27 56.08
CA ARG A 72 -25.16 6.89 56.55
C ARG A 72 -26.31 6.73 57.53
N ILE A 73 -27.20 5.80 57.23
CA ILE A 73 -28.38 5.42 58.01
C ILE A 73 -28.14 4.03 58.57
N LEU A 74 -28.04 3.89 59.89
CA LEU A 74 -27.76 2.60 60.54
C LEU A 74 -29.01 1.74 60.75
N GLU A 75 -28.83 0.43 60.95
CA GLU A 75 -29.89 -0.59 61.14
C GLU A 75 -30.94 -0.25 62.21
N GLY A 76 -30.56 0.55 63.21
CA GLY A 76 -31.47 0.98 64.29
C GLY A 76 -32.41 2.13 63.96
N VAL A 77 -32.41 2.66 62.73
CA VAL A 77 -33.31 3.73 62.28
C VAL A 77 -34.56 3.10 61.66
N THR A 78 -35.73 3.28 62.26
CA THR A 78 -37.00 2.68 61.83
C THR A 78 -38.01 3.70 61.31
N GLY A 79 -37.87 4.99 61.69
CA GLY A 79 -38.66 6.08 61.14
C GLY A 79 -38.22 6.48 59.73
N LYS A 80 -39.12 7.04 58.91
CA LYS A 80 -38.81 7.48 57.55
C LYS A 80 -37.76 8.59 57.57
N VAL A 81 -36.74 8.52 56.72
CA VAL A 81 -35.78 9.63 56.53
C VAL A 81 -36.11 10.31 55.21
N ASN A 82 -36.52 11.58 55.28
CA ASN A 82 -36.82 12.40 54.12
C ASN A 82 -35.71 13.46 53.95
N LEU A 83 -35.01 13.42 52.82
CA LEU A 83 -34.03 14.39 52.41
C LEU A 83 -34.67 15.28 51.34
N ASP A 84 -34.98 16.53 51.69
CA ASP A 84 -35.74 17.46 50.85
C ASP A 84 -34.92 18.73 50.51
N GLY A 85 -35.09 19.29 49.31
CA GLY A 85 -34.43 20.53 48.87
C GLY A 85 -33.16 20.35 48.03
N ARG A 86 -32.39 21.42 47.78
CA ARG A 86 -31.18 21.35 46.91
C ARG A 86 -29.96 20.86 47.68
N TRP A 87 -29.42 19.74 47.24
CA TRP A 87 -28.17 19.18 47.74
C TRP A 87 -27.04 19.49 46.75
N ASN A 88 -25.81 19.62 47.21
CA ASN A 88 -24.65 19.81 46.33
C ASN A 88 -23.46 19.04 46.91
N PHE A 89 -22.81 18.22 46.10
CA PHE A 89 -21.51 17.64 46.40
C PHE A 89 -20.50 18.27 45.45
N ARG A 90 -19.36 18.70 46.01
CA ARG A 90 -18.29 19.34 45.26
C ARG A 90 -17.01 18.55 45.54
N ASP A 91 -16.23 18.30 44.49
CA ASP A 91 -14.85 17.80 44.54
C ASP A 91 -14.65 16.32 44.96
N THR A 92 -15.66 15.60 45.47
CA THR A 92 -15.56 14.18 45.86
C THR A 92 -16.88 13.40 45.72
N ASP A 93 -16.78 12.07 45.63
CA ASP A 93 -17.94 11.16 45.59
C ASP A 93 -18.82 11.27 46.84
N LEU A 94 -20.15 11.25 46.65
CA LEU A 94 -21.10 11.16 47.74
C LEU A 94 -21.57 9.72 47.91
N ASN A 95 -21.31 9.16 49.10
CA ASN A 95 -21.79 7.82 49.46
C ASN A 95 -23.02 7.91 50.37
N VAL A 96 -24.12 7.27 49.96
CA VAL A 96 -25.36 7.12 50.73
C VAL A 96 -25.47 5.67 51.18
N ASP A 97 -25.03 5.39 52.40
CA ASP A 97 -25.06 4.07 53.02
C ASP A 97 -26.38 3.88 53.80
N HIS A 98 -27.34 3.16 53.23
CA HIS A 98 -28.64 2.89 53.84
C HIS A 98 -28.73 1.46 54.38
N TYR A 99 -28.43 1.29 55.67
CA TYR A 99 -28.53 0.01 56.38
C TYR A 99 -29.81 -0.13 57.23
N GLY A 100 -30.66 0.90 57.28
CA GLY A 100 -31.91 0.92 58.05
C GLY A 100 -33.04 0.17 57.36
N ASN A 101 -33.98 -0.41 58.13
CA ASN A 101 -35.19 -1.06 57.58
C ASN A 101 -36.30 -0.05 57.20
N ASN A 102 -36.01 1.24 57.29
CA ASN A 102 -36.92 2.33 56.96
C ASN A 102 -36.86 2.71 55.47
N THR A 103 -37.81 3.52 55.01
CA THR A 103 -37.73 4.16 53.69
C THR A 103 -36.88 5.43 53.75
N LEU A 104 -35.89 5.53 52.86
CA LEU A 104 -35.19 6.78 52.55
C LEU A 104 -35.92 7.46 51.39
N GLU A 105 -36.58 8.57 51.65
CA GLU A 105 -37.18 9.39 50.60
C GLU A 105 -36.28 10.56 50.28
N ILE A 106 -36.01 10.79 49.00
CA ILE A 106 -35.22 11.92 48.50
C ILE A 106 -36.14 12.73 47.59
N SER A 107 -36.38 13.99 47.96
CA SER A 107 -37.21 14.95 47.22
C SER A 107 -36.33 16.15 46.87
N TRP A 108 -36.18 16.46 45.57
CA TRP A 108 -35.12 17.36 45.04
C TRP A 108 -33.70 16.81 45.17
N MET A 109 -32.89 17.19 44.20
CA MET A 109 -31.68 16.46 43.86
C MET A 109 -30.50 17.38 43.58
N MET A 110 -29.36 16.73 43.41
CA MET A 110 -28.05 17.31 43.66
C MET A 110 -27.53 18.07 42.44
N GLU A 111 -26.97 19.26 42.65
CA GLU A 111 -26.42 20.10 41.58
C GLU A 111 -24.89 20.12 41.71
N GLU A 112 -24.17 19.57 40.72
CA GLU A 112 -22.71 19.66 40.62
C GLU A 112 -22.33 21.10 40.25
N THR A 113 -21.63 21.81 41.13
CA THR A 113 -21.18 23.18 40.82
C THR A 113 -20.01 23.17 39.84
N SER A 114 -20.28 23.39 38.55
CA SER A 114 -19.45 23.93 37.43
C SER A 114 -17.90 23.88 37.45
N GLY A 115 -17.24 23.02 38.22
CA GLY A 115 -15.80 23.12 38.50
C GLY A 115 -14.98 21.84 38.44
N THR A 116 -15.61 20.66 38.46
CA THR A 116 -14.89 19.37 38.53
C THR A 116 -15.73 18.31 37.85
N PRO A 117 -15.43 17.87 36.61
CA PRO A 117 -16.13 16.74 35.99
C PRO A 117 -15.86 15.45 36.79
N ASN A 118 -16.86 14.57 36.93
CA ASN A 118 -16.76 13.15 37.32
C ASN A 118 -16.94 12.74 38.80
N ALA A 119 -17.49 13.56 39.70
CA ALA A 119 -17.83 13.06 41.05
C ALA A 119 -18.98 12.02 40.98
N SER A 120 -18.86 10.88 41.66
CA SER A 120 -19.86 9.79 41.61
C SER A 120 -20.85 9.85 42.79
N LEU A 121 -22.07 9.41 42.55
CA LEU A 121 -23.12 9.26 43.56
C LEU A 121 -23.38 7.77 43.81
N ASN A 122 -23.00 7.28 44.99
CA ASN A 122 -23.08 5.86 45.31
C ASN A 122 -24.14 5.61 46.38
N TYR A 123 -25.11 4.75 46.09
CA TYR A 123 -26.11 4.27 47.04
C TYR A 123 -25.79 2.83 47.43
N TYR A 124 -25.48 2.58 48.70
CA TYR A 124 -25.14 1.26 49.21
C TYR A 124 -26.10 0.84 50.32
N GLY A 125 -26.56 -0.41 50.27
CA GLY A 125 -27.39 -1.02 51.30
C GLY A 125 -26.85 -2.38 51.74
N ASN A 126 -27.59 -3.05 52.61
CA ASN A 126 -27.28 -4.43 53.04
C ASN A 126 -28.44 -5.41 52.80
N ASN A 127 -29.63 -4.94 52.42
CA ASN A 127 -30.81 -5.80 52.31
C ASN A 127 -31.89 -5.20 51.38
N MET A 128 -31.53 -4.68 50.21
CA MET A 128 -32.47 -4.05 49.27
C MET A 128 -33.28 -2.93 49.94
N ASN A 129 -32.58 -2.10 50.72
CA ASN A 129 -33.21 -1.07 51.52
C ASN A 129 -33.95 -0.08 50.60
N PRO A 130 -35.22 0.29 50.91
CA PRO A 130 -36.05 1.05 49.98
C PRO A 130 -35.66 2.53 49.96
N ILE A 131 -35.29 3.00 48.78
CA ILE A 131 -34.98 4.40 48.47
C ILE A 131 -36.02 4.89 47.46
N VAL A 132 -36.73 5.97 47.79
CA VAL A 132 -37.73 6.55 46.89
C VAL A 132 -37.26 7.94 46.48
N ILE A 133 -37.00 8.12 45.19
CA ILE A 133 -36.55 9.39 44.61
C ILE A 133 -37.73 10.01 43.87
N ARG A 134 -38.18 11.18 44.35
CA ARG A 134 -39.34 11.89 43.81
C ARG A 134 -38.97 13.25 43.23
N PRO A 135 -39.63 13.69 42.14
CA PRO A 135 -39.63 15.08 41.72
C PRO A 135 -40.27 15.92 42.84
N GLY A 136 -39.61 16.99 43.27
CA GLY A 136 -40.20 17.87 44.30
C GLY A 136 -41.15 18.90 43.71
N THR A 137 -41.86 19.60 44.60
CA THR A 137 -43.08 20.36 44.30
C THR A 137 -42.87 21.81 43.83
N ALA A 138 -41.63 22.30 43.75
CA ALA A 138 -41.31 23.66 43.31
C ALA A 138 -40.38 23.64 42.07
N GLY A 139 -40.55 24.63 41.18
CA GLY A 139 -39.62 25.13 40.15
C GLY A 139 -38.78 24.18 39.27
N THR A 140 -38.81 24.45 37.96
CA THR A 140 -38.08 23.84 36.83
C THR A 140 -36.53 23.86 36.89
N GLY A 141 -35.91 23.43 37.99
CA GLY A 141 -34.45 23.33 38.10
C GLY A 141 -33.90 22.19 37.26
N LYS A 142 -33.02 22.50 36.29
CA LYS A 142 -32.19 21.52 35.57
C LYS A 142 -31.17 20.90 36.53
N SER A 143 -30.93 19.60 36.39
CA SER A 143 -29.86 18.88 37.09
C SER A 143 -28.65 18.73 36.15
N ASP A 144 -27.61 19.53 36.38
CA ASP A 144 -26.35 19.48 35.63
C ASP A 144 -25.35 18.53 36.36
N TYR A 145 -25.64 17.23 36.44
CA TYR A 145 -24.76 16.24 37.10
C TYR A 145 -24.23 15.26 36.07
N THR A 146 -22.92 15.24 35.83
CA THR A 146 -22.32 14.45 34.74
C THR A 146 -21.61 13.16 35.19
N GLY A 147 -21.68 12.82 36.48
CA GLY A 147 -20.94 11.72 37.09
C GLY A 147 -21.59 10.34 36.96
N ARG A 148 -21.04 9.34 37.67
CA ARG A 148 -21.56 7.96 37.70
C ARG A 148 -22.47 7.74 38.91
N THR A 149 -23.65 7.17 38.70
CA THR A 149 -24.53 6.72 39.80
C THR A 149 -24.39 5.22 40.02
N ALA A 150 -23.89 4.77 41.17
CA ALA A 150 -23.78 3.35 41.49
C ALA A 150 -24.81 2.93 42.55
N LEU A 151 -25.54 1.85 42.30
CA LEU A 151 -26.53 1.25 43.19
C LEU A 151 -26.05 -0.13 43.63
N GLY A 152 -25.88 -0.36 44.93
CA GLY A 152 -25.43 -1.63 45.48
C GLY A 152 -26.32 -2.13 46.61
N ASN A 153 -26.99 -3.27 46.44
CA ASN A 153 -27.86 -3.87 47.47
C ASN A 153 -28.98 -2.95 48.00
N VAL A 154 -29.56 -2.12 47.12
CA VAL A 154 -30.67 -1.18 47.40
C VAL A 154 -31.84 -1.42 46.44
N ASP A 155 -33.06 -1.04 46.86
CA ASP A 155 -34.26 -1.02 46.01
C ASP A 155 -34.67 0.43 45.79
N VAL A 156 -34.39 0.97 44.60
CA VAL A 156 -34.61 2.38 44.27
C VAL A 156 -35.86 2.52 43.41
N GLU A 157 -36.87 3.21 43.91
CA GLU A 157 -38.00 3.70 43.10
C GLU A 157 -37.71 5.12 42.63
N LEU A 158 -37.65 5.30 41.30
CA LEU A 158 -37.39 6.58 40.65
C LEU A 158 -38.62 7.06 39.88
N SER A 159 -39.16 8.20 40.30
CA SER A 159 -40.20 8.93 39.56
C SER A 159 -39.55 9.84 38.52
N VAL A 160 -39.77 9.55 37.24
CA VAL A 160 -39.23 10.32 36.10
C VAL A 160 -40.38 11.11 35.47
N VAL A 161 -40.41 12.43 35.65
CA VAL A 161 -41.41 13.26 34.95
C VAL A 161 -40.95 13.47 33.50
N ALA A 162 -41.80 13.03 32.56
CA ALA A 162 -41.54 12.81 31.14
C ALA A 162 -41.03 13.96 30.26
N ASP A 163 -40.81 15.18 30.78
CA ASP A 163 -40.60 16.37 29.92
C ASP A 163 -39.58 17.39 30.46
N ALA A 164 -38.89 17.10 31.56
CA ALA A 164 -37.84 17.97 32.07
C ALA A 164 -36.48 17.41 31.67
N ALA A 165 -35.69 18.20 30.93
CA ALA A 165 -34.27 17.97 30.63
C ALA A 165 -33.40 18.01 31.91
N GLY A 166 -33.71 17.15 32.88
CA GLY A 166 -33.16 17.12 34.24
C GLY A 166 -33.87 16.05 35.05
N GLY A 167 -33.60 14.78 34.73
CA GLY A 167 -34.17 13.63 35.44
C GLY A 167 -33.69 13.54 36.90
N GLY A 168 -34.42 12.77 37.71
CA GLY A 168 -34.22 12.54 39.15
C GLY A 168 -32.94 11.81 39.57
N LEU A 169 -32.04 11.49 38.64
CA LEU A 169 -30.66 11.02 38.90
C LEU A 169 -29.54 11.94 38.38
N GLY A 170 -29.89 13.04 37.68
CA GLY A 170 -28.95 14.02 37.13
C GLY A 170 -28.55 13.70 35.69
N LEU A 171 -28.43 14.70 34.81
CA LEU A 171 -28.04 14.47 33.42
C LEU A 171 -26.53 14.25 33.25
N GLY A 172 -26.15 12.97 33.29
CA GLY A 172 -24.89 12.39 32.83
C GLY A 172 -24.40 11.31 33.80
N ALA A 173 -23.67 10.28 33.41
CA ALA A 173 -23.47 9.66 32.09
C ALA A 173 -23.54 8.11 32.19
N ASP A 174 -23.68 7.54 33.39
CA ASP A 174 -23.56 6.08 33.62
C ASP A 174 -24.26 5.65 34.93
N ILE A 175 -25.34 4.85 34.84
CA ILE A 175 -26.01 4.23 35.99
C ILE A 175 -25.55 2.78 36.12
N ARG A 176 -24.98 2.40 37.27
CA ARG A 176 -24.54 1.02 37.53
C ARG A 176 -25.38 0.34 38.60
N LEU A 177 -25.97 -0.80 38.27
CA LEU A 177 -26.69 -1.65 39.21
C LEU A 177 -25.78 -2.82 39.59
N ASN A 178 -25.53 -3.05 40.88
CA ASN A 178 -24.78 -4.20 41.39
C ASN A 178 -25.55 -4.88 42.53
N ASN A 179 -26.21 -6.00 42.23
CA ASN A 179 -27.19 -6.65 43.10
C ASN A 179 -28.24 -5.66 43.64
N ALA A 180 -28.76 -4.78 42.77
CA ALA A 180 -29.67 -3.70 43.14
C ALA A 180 -30.87 -3.63 42.18
N ARG A 181 -32.00 -3.09 42.66
CA ARG A 181 -33.18 -2.82 41.84
C ARG A 181 -33.33 -1.32 41.59
N LEU A 182 -33.53 -0.94 40.35
CA LEU A 182 -33.95 0.40 39.94
C LEU A 182 -35.30 0.30 39.23
N ALA A 183 -36.36 0.74 39.89
CA ALA A 183 -37.72 0.74 39.38
C ALA A 183 -38.16 2.14 38.94
N LEU A 184 -38.53 2.28 37.68
CA LEU A 184 -39.05 3.51 37.11
C LEU A 184 -40.58 3.52 37.25
N ILE A 185 -41.06 4.38 38.14
CA ILE A 185 -42.47 4.39 38.56
C ILE A 185 -43.36 5.33 37.73
N ASP A 186 -42.79 6.17 36.87
CA ASP A 186 -43.50 7.08 35.96
C ASP A 186 -42.98 6.96 34.53
N GLY A 187 -43.89 6.95 33.53
CA GLY A 187 -43.52 6.78 32.13
C GLY A 187 -42.79 7.99 31.53
N GLY A 188 -41.77 7.73 30.69
CA GLY A 188 -41.03 8.76 29.95
C GLY A 188 -39.98 8.16 29.00
N THR A 189 -39.22 9.03 28.34
CA THR A 189 -38.01 8.66 27.59
C THR A 189 -36.79 8.83 28.49
N LEU A 190 -35.92 7.83 28.56
CA LEU A 190 -34.62 7.97 29.21
C LEU A 190 -33.58 8.31 28.13
N SER A 191 -32.90 9.43 28.32
CA SER A 191 -31.79 9.88 27.48
C SER A 191 -30.50 9.97 28.31
N ASN A 192 -30.19 8.91 29.06
CA ASN A 192 -28.90 8.80 29.74
C ASN A 192 -27.87 8.25 28.75
N ASP A 193 -26.59 8.54 28.93
CA ASP A 193 -25.54 8.01 28.04
C ASP A 193 -25.35 6.50 28.25
N GLN A 194 -25.44 5.99 29.49
CA GLN A 194 -25.26 4.56 29.79
C GLN A 194 -26.05 4.05 31.02
N VAL A 195 -26.54 2.80 30.95
CA VAL A 195 -27.04 1.99 32.08
C VAL A 195 -26.34 0.63 32.03
N THR A 196 -25.68 0.25 33.12
CA THR A 196 -24.92 -0.99 33.26
C THR A 196 -25.51 -1.85 34.36
N ILE A 197 -25.96 -3.06 34.01
CA ILE A 197 -26.58 -4.03 34.92
C ILE A 197 -25.58 -5.15 35.26
N THR A 198 -25.17 -5.24 36.52
CA THR A 198 -24.21 -6.25 37.00
C THR A 198 -24.76 -6.99 38.22
N GLY A 199 -24.42 -8.27 38.36
CA GLY A 199 -24.88 -9.11 39.46
C GLY A 199 -26.25 -9.74 39.16
N SER A 200 -26.34 -11.06 39.37
CA SER A 200 -27.50 -11.87 38.98
C SER A 200 -28.82 -11.49 39.65
N THR A 201 -28.80 -10.70 40.73
CA THR A 201 -29.99 -10.19 41.41
C THR A 201 -30.35 -8.76 41.03
N SER A 202 -29.58 -8.11 40.14
CA SER A 202 -29.90 -6.76 39.68
C SER A 202 -31.12 -6.74 38.78
N VAL A 203 -31.98 -5.75 39.00
CA VAL A 203 -33.24 -5.57 38.27
C VAL A 203 -33.37 -4.13 37.79
N PHE A 204 -33.38 -3.92 36.48
CA PHE A 204 -33.81 -2.66 35.89
C PHE A 204 -35.28 -2.75 35.52
N ASP A 205 -36.14 -2.22 36.37
CA ASP A 205 -37.59 -2.38 36.28
C ASP A 205 -38.24 -1.15 35.63
N VAL A 206 -38.61 -1.28 34.37
CA VAL A 206 -39.37 -0.31 33.57
C VAL A 206 -40.85 -0.69 33.49
N SER A 207 -41.36 -1.57 34.35
CA SER A 207 -42.76 -2.06 34.31
C SER A 207 -43.77 -1.10 34.93
N GLY A 208 -43.34 0.00 35.56
CA GLY A 208 -44.18 0.89 36.39
C GLY A 208 -45.36 1.60 35.69
N ARG A 209 -45.66 1.28 34.43
CA ARG A 209 -46.85 1.74 33.73
C ARG A 209 -48.04 0.79 33.91
N THR A 210 -49.23 1.41 33.93
CA THR A 210 -50.50 0.70 33.73
C THR A 210 -50.87 0.55 32.24
N THR A 211 -50.20 1.28 31.32
CA THR A 211 -50.30 1.15 29.84
C THR A 211 -49.08 1.79 29.11
N GLY A 212 -48.37 1.04 28.24
CA GLY A 212 -47.34 1.53 27.29
C GLY A 212 -45.87 1.23 27.69
N GLY A 213 -44.99 0.93 26.72
CA GLY A 213 -43.55 0.65 26.97
C GLY A 213 -42.66 1.89 27.16
N TYR A 214 -41.42 1.70 27.60
CA TYR A 214 -40.38 2.76 27.72
C TYR A 214 -39.51 2.83 26.47
N SER A 215 -38.96 4.02 26.17
CA SER A 215 -37.94 4.19 25.12
C SER A 215 -36.62 4.66 25.72
N TYR A 216 -35.52 4.05 25.29
CA TYR A 216 -34.16 4.39 25.72
C TYR A 216 -33.23 4.60 24.52
N ASN A 217 -32.50 5.71 24.55
CA ASN A 217 -31.62 6.18 23.47
C ASN A 217 -30.20 6.45 24.00
N GLY A 218 -29.63 5.45 24.69
CA GLY A 218 -28.27 5.45 25.22
C GLY A 218 -27.67 4.05 25.14
N VAL A 219 -26.59 3.78 25.87
CA VAL A 219 -25.96 2.46 25.96
C VAL A 219 -26.61 1.65 27.08
N LEU A 220 -27.27 0.53 26.77
CA LEU A 220 -27.74 -0.43 27.76
C LEU A 220 -26.77 -1.60 27.75
N ARG A 221 -26.10 -1.82 28.88
CA ARG A 221 -25.11 -2.88 29.05
C ARG A 221 -25.51 -3.81 30.17
N GLY A 222 -25.32 -5.11 30.03
CA GLY A 222 -25.59 -6.05 31.11
C GLY A 222 -24.86 -7.38 31.01
N PHE A 223 -24.19 -7.74 32.12
CA PHE A 223 -23.46 -9.01 32.23
C PHE A 223 -24.26 -10.10 32.95
N SER A 224 -24.93 -9.74 34.04
CA SER A 224 -25.84 -10.60 34.78
C SER A 224 -26.89 -9.74 35.47
N GLY A 225 -28.16 -10.12 35.33
CA GLY A 225 -29.30 -9.35 35.82
C GLY A 225 -30.43 -9.33 34.80
N LYS A 226 -31.50 -8.58 35.09
CA LYS A 226 -32.68 -8.55 34.23
C LYS A 226 -33.33 -7.19 34.08
N VAL A 227 -33.98 -6.99 32.95
CA VAL A 227 -34.89 -5.88 32.65
C VAL A 227 -36.33 -6.38 32.79
N VAL A 228 -37.19 -5.60 33.44
CA VAL A 228 -38.61 -5.93 33.64
C VAL A 228 -39.47 -4.83 33.02
N GLY A 229 -40.49 -5.17 32.24
CA GLY A 229 -41.36 -4.24 31.52
C GLY A 229 -40.97 -4.05 30.05
N ASN A 230 -41.94 -3.63 29.23
CA ASN A 230 -41.74 -3.44 27.78
C ASN A 230 -40.74 -2.30 27.50
N LEU A 231 -39.71 -2.56 26.70
CA LEU A 231 -38.64 -1.62 26.37
C LEU A 231 -38.42 -1.50 24.85
N SER A 232 -38.22 -0.27 24.37
CA SER A 232 -37.85 0.07 22.99
C SER A 232 -36.50 0.79 22.97
N LEU A 233 -35.53 0.25 22.25
CA LEU A 233 -34.12 0.70 22.21
C LEU A 233 -33.77 1.34 20.87
N SER A 234 -33.14 2.52 20.90
CA SER A 234 -32.64 3.21 19.70
C SER A 234 -31.15 3.59 19.77
N GLY A 235 -30.49 3.32 20.91
CA GLY A 235 -29.06 3.57 21.13
C GLY A 235 -28.20 2.31 20.96
N GLU A 236 -27.37 1.97 21.93
CA GLU A 236 -26.57 0.73 21.91
C GLU A 236 -27.10 -0.29 22.91
N LEU A 237 -27.08 -1.56 22.55
CA LEU A 237 -27.31 -2.69 23.44
C LEU A 237 -26.06 -3.57 23.46
N ARG A 238 -25.56 -3.88 24.65
CA ARG A 238 -24.38 -4.72 24.85
C ARG A 238 -24.70 -5.77 25.90
N ALA A 239 -24.88 -7.02 25.50
CA ALA A 239 -24.70 -8.12 26.44
C ALA A 239 -23.19 -8.13 26.79
N GLY A 240 -22.82 -8.47 28.02
CA GLY A 240 -21.40 -8.50 28.45
C GLY A 240 -20.92 -7.30 29.26
N ASP A 241 -19.77 -7.46 29.93
CA ASP A 241 -19.18 -6.47 30.83
C ASP A 241 -18.26 -5.45 30.11
N GLU A 242 -17.79 -4.44 30.83
CA GLU A 242 -16.94 -3.37 30.26
C GLU A 242 -15.52 -3.82 29.89
N THR A 243 -15.15 -5.03 30.27
CA THR A 243 -13.84 -5.65 30.00
C THR A 243 -13.91 -6.71 28.90
N GLY A 244 -15.04 -6.86 28.20
CA GLY A 244 -15.26 -7.89 27.18
C GLY A 244 -15.62 -9.26 27.78
N GLY A 245 -16.07 -9.29 29.04
CA GLY A 245 -16.53 -10.50 29.71
C GLY A 245 -17.93 -10.89 29.28
N ILE A 246 -18.11 -12.17 28.99
CA ILE A 246 -19.35 -12.76 28.47
C ILE A 246 -20.51 -12.77 29.47
N GLY A 247 -21.67 -12.26 29.08
CA GLY A 247 -22.84 -12.18 29.96
C GLY A 247 -24.18 -12.55 29.33
N THR A 248 -25.17 -12.83 30.20
CA THR A 248 -26.57 -12.95 29.81
C THR A 248 -27.37 -11.79 30.38
N LEU A 249 -27.94 -10.97 29.49
CA LEU A 249 -28.89 -9.92 29.86
C LEU A 249 -30.31 -10.42 29.59
N ALA A 250 -31.08 -10.63 30.67
CA ALA A 250 -32.43 -11.15 30.59
C ALA A 250 -33.49 -10.05 30.51
N PHE A 251 -34.59 -10.32 29.79
CA PHE A 251 -35.75 -9.46 29.64
C PHE A 251 -37.00 -10.25 30.01
N GLU A 252 -37.77 -9.73 30.96
CA GLU A 252 -39.00 -10.39 31.45
C GLU A 252 -40.23 -10.06 30.61
N ASP A 253 -40.13 -9.11 29.68
CA ASP A 253 -41.26 -8.65 28.86
C ASP A 253 -40.79 -8.33 27.43
N GLU A 254 -41.57 -7.56 26.66
CA GLU A 254 -41.27 -7.26 25.25
C GLU A 254 -40.04 -6.34 25.09
N LEU A 255 -39.16 -6.67 24.14
CA LEU A 255 -38.03 -5.83 23.72
C LEU A 255 -38.17 -5.47 22.24
N GLU A 256 -38.12 -4.18 21.93
CA GLU A 256 -38.05 -3.66 20.56
C GLU A 256 -36.67 -3.04 20.31
N ILE A 257 -35.98 -3.53 19.27
CA ILE A 257 -34.74 -2.96 18.74
C ILE A 257 -35.13 -2.07 17.56
N ALA A 258 -35.13 -0.75 17.75
CA ALA A 258 -35.57 0.22 16.77
C ALA A 258 -34.50 0.52 15.71
N SER A 259 -34.92 1.21 14.64
CA SER A 259 -34.03 1.70 13.58
C SER A 259 -32.91 2.57 14.15
N GLY A 260 -31.67 2.33 13.73
CA GLY A 260 -30.48 3.02 14.23
C GLY A 260 -29.89 2.47 15.53
N CYS A 261 -30.51 1.46 16.14
CA CYS A 261 -29.95 0.77 17.30
C CYS A 261 -28.79 -0.16 16.89
N SER A 262 -27.69 -0.15 17.64
CA SER A 262 -26.56 -1.07 17.49
C SER A 262 -26.54 -2.11 18.61
N VAL A 263 -26.61 -3.39 18.26
CA VAL A 263 -26.51 -4.51 19.20
C VAL A 263 -25.12 -5.14 19.06
N TYR A 264 -24.35 -5.18 20.15
CA TYR A 264 -23.03 -5.79 20.20
C TYR A 264 -23.09 -7.11 20.98
N MET A 265 -22.46 -8.13 20.42
CA MET A 265 -22.33 -9.47 20.97
C MET A 265 -20.86 -9.89 20.94
N ASP A 266 -20.25 -10.07 22.10
CA ASP A 266 -18.90 -10.60 22.21
C ASP A 266 -18.95 -12.13 22.12
N LEU A 267 -18.26 -12.67 21.11
CA LEU A 267 -18.10 -14.10 20.87
C LEU A 267 -16.67 -14.48 21.18
N THR A 268 -16.30 -14.51 22.46
CA THR A 268 -14.94 -14.89 22.89
C THR A 268 -14.88 -16.34 23.37
N ASN A 269 -13.74 -17.01 23.16
CA ASN A 269 -13.58 -18.43 23.48
C ASN A 269 -13.28 -18.63 24.98
N SER A 270 -14.17 -18.18 25.87
CA SER A 270 -14.00 -18.53 27.28
C SER A 270 -14.18 -20.05 27.45
N VAL A 271 -13.33 -20.64 28.29
CA VAL A 271 -13.12 -22.08 28.57
C VAL A 271 -14.39 -22.90 28.87
N ASP A 272 -15.57 -22.28 28.91
CA ASP A 272 -16.87 -22.89 29.22
C ASP A 272 -17.93 -22.76 28.09
N GLY A 273 -17.57 -22.27 26.89
CA GLY A 273 -18.52 -22.12 25.77
C GLY A 273 -19.62 -21.09 26.03
N ALA A 274 -19.34 -20.10 26.88
CA ALA A 274 -20.25 -19.00 27.14
C ALA A 274 -20.10 -17.96 26.02
N PHE A 275 -21.23 -17.43 25.55
CA PHE A 275 -21.32 -16.31 24.60
C PHE A 275 -22.23 -15.24 25.17
N ASP A 276 -22.14 -14.02 24.66
CA ASP A 276 -23.13 -13.01 24.99
C ASP A 276 -24.53 -13.44 24.54
N VAL A 277 -25.49 -13.37 25.46
CA VAL A 277 -26.88 -13.79 25.20
C VAL A 277 -27.87 -12.71 25.64
N LEU A 278 -28.78 -12.35 24.73
CA LEU A 278 -30.02 -11.67 25.09
C LEU A 278 -31.12 -12.70 25.32
N SER A 279 -31.55 -12.82 26.57
CA SER A 279 -32.49 -13.85 26.99
C SER A 279 -33.86 -13.25 27.27
N GLY A 280 -34.94 -13.86 26.78
CA GLY A 280 -36.30 -13.58 27.24
C GLY A 280 -36.67 -14.42 28.47
N ASN A 281 -37.95 -14.43 28.85
CA ASN A 281 -38.47 -15.28 29.94
C ASN A 281 -39.42 -16.39 29.47
N GLY A 282 -39.46 -16.64 28.17
CA GLY A 282 -40.34 -17.60 27.48
C GLY A 282 -41.71 -17.04 27.13
N THR A 283 -42.03 -15.79 27.51
CA THR A 283 -43.32 -15.15 27.23
C THR A 283 -43.21 -13.81 26.49
N GLY A 284 -42.09 -13.09 26.64
CA GLY A 284 -41.81 -11.85 25.91
C GLY A 284 -41.50 -12.06 24.42
N VAL A 285 -41.72 -11.02 23.61
CA VAL A 285 -41.38 -10.98 22.18
C VAL A 285 -40.21 -10.04 21.95
N LEU A 286 -39.28 -10.45 21.09
CA LEU A 286 -38.22 -9.60 20.55
C LEU A 286 -38.64 -9.10 19.15
N ALA A 287 -38.81 -7.79 19.00
CA ALA A 287 -39.08 -7.14 17.72
C ALA A 287 -37.83 -6.41 17.22
N VAL A 288 -37.41 -6.65 15.98
CA VAL A 288 -36.18 -6.11 15.38
C VAL A 288 -36.52 -5.31 14.13
N ASP A 289 -36.23 -4.01 14.14
CA ASP A 289 -36.38 -3.14 12.99
C ASP A 289 -35.25 -3.33 11.97
N SER A 290 -35.56 -3.15 10.68
CA SER A 290 -34.62 -3.36 9.58
C SER A 290 -33.50 -2.35 9.48
N GLY A 291 -33.60 -1.20 10.13
CA GLY A 291 -32.50 -0.24 10.22
C GLY A 291 -31.57 -0.45 11.42
N SER A 292 -31.71 -1.52 12.19
CA SER A 292 -30.77 -1.86 13.28
C SER A 292 -29.46 -2.43 12.74
N THR A 293 -28.39 -2.40 13.55
CA THR A 293 -27.07 -2.97 13.25
C THR A 293 -26.71 -4.01 14.30
N TRP A 294 -26.23 -5.17 13.87
CA TRP A 294 -25.79 -6.25 14.76
C TRP A 294 -24.30 -6.49 14.54
N VAL A 295 -23.51 -6.41 15.60
CA VAL A 295 -22.06 -6.53 15.59
C VAL A 295 -21.67 -7.77 16.38
N PHE A 296 -20.98 -8.71 15.73
CA PHE A 296 -20.43 -9.91 16.36
C PHE A 296 -18.92 -9.78 16.46
N ASP A 297 -18.40 -9.66 17.68
CA ASP A 297 -16.99 -9.38 17.95
C ASP A 297 -16.23 -10.65 18.36
N PHE A 298 -15.23 -11.03 17.57
CA PHE A 298 -14.36 -12.20 17.77
C PHE A 298 -12.95 -11.80 18.25
N SER A 299 -12.71 -10.54 18.62
CA SER A 299 -11.38 -10.04 19.00
C SER A 299 -10.72 -10.77 20.18
N GLY A 300 -11.52 -11.46 21.01
CA GLY A 300 -11.04 -12.34 22.08
C GLY A 300 -11.00 -13.84 21.73
N TRP A 301 -11.07 -14.21 20.45
CA TRP A 301 -11.04 -15.59 19.97
C TRP A 301 -9.61 -16.08 19.76
N ASP A 302 -9.24 -17.26 20.29
CA ASP A 302 -7.87 -17.81 20.23
C ASP A 302 -7.64 -18.89 19.15
N GLY A 303 -8.66 -19.20 18.35
CA GLY A 303 -8.52 -19.89 17.06
C GLY A 303 -8.63 -21.42 17.08
N ASP A 304 -8.65 -22.08 18.25
CA ASP A 304 -8.41 -23.53 18.31
C ASP A 304 -9.66 -24.43 18.52
N GLU A 305 -10.88 -23.91 18.72
CA GLU A 305 -11.97 -24.76 19.28
C GLU A 305 -13.35 -24.80 18.59
N LEU A 306 -13.63 -24.08 17.49
CA LEU A 306 -14.95 -24.21 16.83
C LEU A 306 -14.94 -25.23 15.69
N SER A 307 -15.70 -26.32 15.87
CA SER A 307 -16.03 -27.21 14.76
C SER A 307 -16.89 -26.50 13.71
N ASN A 308 -16.61 -26.74 12.43
CA ASN A 308 -17.48 -26.33 11.33
C ASN A 308 -18.95 -26.72 11.61
N GLY A 309 -19.86 -25.77 11.46
CA GLY A 309 -21.30 -25.93 11.71
C GLY A 309 -21.70 -25.77 13.18
N THR A 310 -20.85 -25.21 14.05
CA THR A 310 -21.22 -24.96 15.45
C THR A 310 -22.26 -23.85 15.54
N ALA A 311 -23.44 -24.18 16.08
CA ALA A 311 -24.49 -23.23 16.37
C ALA A 311 -24.24 -22.54 17.72
N ILE A 312 -24.09 -21.23 17.68
CA ILE A 312 -23.81 -20.35 18.82
C ILE A 312 -25.11 -19.65 19.21
N PRO A 313 -25.68 -19.92 20.40
CA PRO A 313 -26.88 -19.23 20.85
C PRO A 313 -26.53 -17.80 21.30
N VAL A 314 -27.17 -16.81 20.67
CA VAL A 314 -27.02 -15.38 21.02
C VAL A 314 -28.35 -14.75 21.45
N LEU A 315 -29.47 -15.41 21.13
CA LEU A 315 -30.81 -15.10 21.62
C LEU A 315 -31.41 -16.37 22.23
N SER A 316 -31.97 -16.28 23.44
CA SER A 316 -32.60 -17.43 24.11
C SER A 316 -33.94 -17.07 24.72
N ASP A 317 -34.80 -18.07 24.94
CA ASP A 317 -36.00 -17.94 25.77
C ASP A 317 -36.97 -16.83 25.37
N TRP A 318 -37.09 -16.49 24.08
CA TRP A 318 -38.12 -15.58 23.56
C TRP A 318 -39.35 -16.38 23.11
N ALA A 319 -40.57 -15.87 23.36
CA ALA A 319 -41.80 -16.48 22.87
C ALA A 319 -41.96 -16.34 21.34
N GLY A 320 -41.33 -15.32 20.77
CA GLY A 320 -41.20 -15.09 19.35
C GLY A 320 -40.16 -14.00 19.08
N ILE A 321 -39.45 -14.14 17.98
CA ILE A 321 -38.56 -13.13 17.42
C ILE A 321 -39.20 -12.70 16.10
N SER A 322 -39.32 -11.40 15.87
CA SER A 322 -40.00 -10.86 14.68
C SER A 322 -39.21 -9.71 14.08
N GLY A 323 -39.19 -9.64 12.75
CA GLY A 323 -38.41 -8.66 11.99
C GLY A 323 -37.10 -9.22 11.46
N ALA A 324 -36.26 -8.35 10.89
CA ALA A 324 -34.96 -8.71 10.35
C ALA A 324 -34.07 -7.46 10.32
N SER A 325 -32.84 -7.55 10.84
CA SER A 325 -31.79 -6.57 10.56
C SER A 325 -31.22 -6.78 9.16
N VAL A 326 -30.89 -5.70 8.45
CA VAL A 326 -30.17 -5.78 7.16
C VAL A 326 -28.68 -5.47 7.31
N ASN A 327 -28.23 -5.05 8.49
CA ASN A 327 -26.83 -4.68 8.75
C ASN A 327 -26.27 -5.62 9.81
N ILE A 328 -25.52 -6.62 9.36
CA ILE A 328 -24.77 -7.52 10.24
C ILE A 328 -23.29 -7.35 9.90
N THR A 329 -22.45 -7.22 10.93
CA THR A 329 -21.01 -7.00 10.79
C THR A 329 -20.28 -7.89 11.77
N THR A 330 -19.13 -8.41 11.35
CA THR A 330 -18.20 -9.14 12.21
C THR A 330 -16.96 -8.28 12.49
N VAL A 331 -16.35 -8.46 13.65
CA VAL A 331 -15.05 -7.88 14.00
C VAL A 331 -14.10 -9.04 14.31
N ASP A 332 -12.92 -9.05 13.70
CA ASP A 332 -11.86 -10.06 13.91
C ASP A 332 -12.29 -11.52 13.67
N LEU A 333 -13.18 -11.77 12.71
CA LEU A 333 -13.60 -13.13 12.34
C LEU A 333 -12.36 -13.95 11.90
N PRO A 334 -12.10 -15.14 12.47
CA PRO A 334 -10.94 -15.95 12.09
C PRO A 334 -10.91 -16.28 10.59
N SER A 335 -9.74 -16.15 9.96
CA SER A 335 -9.53 -16.49 8.55
C SER A 335 -9.98 -17.92 8.25
N GLY A 336 -10.72 -18.10 7.15
CA GLY A 336 -11.23 -19.42 6.73
C GLY A 336 -12.61 -19.79 7.29
N TYR A 337 -13.26 -18.89 8.04
CA TYR A 337 -14.61 -19.07 8.54
C TYR A 337 -15.59 -18.01 7.99
N ASP A 338 -16.86 -18.39 7.89
CA ASP A 338 -18.01 -17.52 7.61
C ASP A 338 -19.02 -17.61 8.77
N LEU A 339 -19.69 -16.50 9.08
CA LEU A 339 -20.73 -16.43 10.11
C LEU A 339 -22.11 -16.45 9.45
N ASP A 340 -22.74 -17.61 9.43
CA ASP A 340 -24.12 -17.77 8.96
C ASP A 340 -25.12 -17.25 9.99
N THR A 341 -25.75 -16.14 9.64
CA THR A 341 -26.77 -15.46 10.45
C THR A 341 -28.18 -15.67 9.90
N SER A 342 -28.36 -16.55 8.92
CA SER A 342 -29.63 -16.75 8.21
C SER A 342 -30.77 -17.19 9.13
N VAL A 343 -30.44 -17.86 10.24
CA VAL A 343 -31.39 -18.33 11.25
C VAL A 343 -31.37 -17.51 12.54
N LEU A 344 -30.62 -16.40 12.60
CA LEU A 344 -30.48 -15.58 13.81
C LEU A 344 -31.85 -15.19 14.39
N PHE A 345 -32.75 -14.67 13.56
CA PHE A 345 -34.08 -14.22 14.00
C PHE A 345 -35.15 -15.33 13.98
N ASP A 346 -34.79 -16.55 13.59
CA ASP A 346 -35.69 -17.71 13.60
C ASP A 346 -35.42 -18.63 14.79
N SER A 347 -34.15 -18.99 15.02
CA SER A 347 -33.70 -19.91 16.07
C SER A 347 -32.89 -19.25 17.18
N GLY A 348 -32.54 -17.97 17.04
CA GLY A 348 -31.72 -17.26 18.03
C GLY A 348 -30.24 -17.64 18.00
N THR A 349 -29.79 -18.32 16.95
CA THR A 349 -28.42 -18.83 16.82
C THR A 349 -27.72 -18.26 15.60
N VAL A 350 -26.42 -18.06 15.68
CA VAL A 350 -25.53 -17.89 14.52
C VAL A 350 -24.70 -19.16 14.34
N THR A 351 -24.24 -19.46 13.12
CA THR A 351 -23.46 -20.68 12.84
C THR A 351 -22.15 -20.35 12.19
N MET A 352 -21.06 -20.90 12.71
CA MET A 352 -19.73 -20.74 12.13
C MET A 352 -19.48 -21.84 11.10
N ASN A 353 -19.21 -21.46 9.85
CA ASN A 353 -18.96 -22.37 8.75
C ASN A 353 -17.50 -22.27 8.28
N ASP A 354 -16.79 -23.41 8.19
CA ASP A 354 -15.46 -23.49 7.57
C ASP A 354 -15.61 -23.46 6.04
N VAL A 355 -15.01 -22.46 5.40
CA VAL A 355 -15.08 -22.24 3.95
C VAL A 355 -13.87 -22.79 3.19
N GLY A 356 -12.96 -23.51 3.87
CA GLY A 356 -11.98 -24.39 3.24
C GLY A 356 -11.02 -23.73 2.26
N GLY A 357 -10.06 -22.93 2.75
CA GLY A 357 -8.87 -22.48 2.01
C GLY A 357 -9.09 -21.70 0.71
N ALA A 358 -10.34 -21.38 0.34
CA ALA A 358 -10.64 -20.36 -0.64
C ALA A 358 -10.22 -19.00 -0.04
N PRO A 359 -9.57 -18.11 -0.82
CA PRO A 359 -9.23 -16.79 -0.32
C PRO A 359 -10.50 -16.12 0.18
N ALA A 360 -10.53 -15.77 1.47
CA ALA A 360 -11.60 -14.95 1.99
C ALA A 360 -11.57 -13.63 1.21
N MET A 361 -12.67 -13.33 0.53
CA MET A 361 -12.85 -12.07 -0.16
C MET A 361 -13.59 -11.15 0.79
N ASP A 362 -12.88 -10.25 1.45
CA ASP A 362 -13.49 -9.22 2.27
C ASP A 362 -13.64 -7.94 1.44
N ILE A 363 -14.84 -7.38 1.41
CA ILE A 363 -15.15 -6.17 0.65
C ILE A 363 -15.40 -5.06 1.64
N VAL A 364 -14.38 -4.25 1.88
CA VAL A 364 -14.48 -3.07 2.73
C VAL A 364 -14.82 -1.88 1.85
N SER A 365 -16.04 -1.36 1.96
CA SER A 365 -16.39 -0.08 1.35
C SER A 365 -16.21 1.05 2.37
N ASP A 366 -15.32 2.00 2.06
CA ASP A 366 -15.34 3.33 2.67
C ASP A 366 -15.94 4.33 1.66
N ARG A 367 -16.33 5.52 2.10
CA ARG A 367 -17.01 6.55 1.31
C ARG A 367 -16.34 6.82 -0.06
N ASP A 368 -15.02 6.61 -0.16
CA ASP A 368 -14.22 6.90 -1.34
C ASP A 368 -13.47 5.68 -1.95
N GLN A 369 -13.59 4.46 -1.41
CA GLN A 369 -12.85 3.27 -1.88
C GLN A 369 -13.62 1.95 -1.68
N VAL A 370 -13.44 0.99 -2.59
CA VAL A 370 -13.87 -0.40 -2.42
C VAL A 370 -12.63 -1.28 -2.35
N VAL A 371 -12.22 -1.63 -1.15
CA VAL A 371 -11.10 -2.53 -0.95
C VAL A 371 -11.62 -3.96 -1.06
N ILE A 372 -11.09 -4.73 -2.01
CA ILE A 372 -11.30 -6.17 -2.13
C ILE A 372 -10.09 -6.86 -1.52
N CYS A 373 -10.11 -7.07 -0.20
CA CYS A 373 -9.08 -7.86 0.44
C CYS A 373 -9.25 -9.32 0.00
N LEU A 374 -8.23 -9.88 -0.65
CA LEU A 374 -8.18 -11.31 -0.92
C LEU A 374 -7.19 -11.92 0.07
N ASP A 375 -7.60 -12.91 0.85
CA ASP A 375 -6.65 -13.62 1.71
C ASP A 375 -5.87 -14.66 0.89
N GLY A 376 -5.05 -14.14 -0.03
CA GLY A 376 -4.35 -14.90 -1.04
C GLY A 376 -2.85 -14.96 -0.74
N GLY A 377 -2.31 -16.18 -0.66
CA GLY A 377 -0.87 -16.38 -0.42
C GLY A 377 -0.01 -15.61 -1.43
N SER A 378 1.07 -15.01 -0.93
CA SER A 378 2.04 -14.24 -1.71
C SER A 378 2.54 -15.02 -2.94
N GLY A 379 2.82 -14.29 -4.03
CA GLY A 379 3.34 -14.87 -5.28
C GLY A 379 2.27 -15.39 -6.26
N ARG A 380 1.01 -14.99 -6.12
CA ARG A 380 -0.06 -15.26 -7.09
C ARG A 380 -0.40 -14.01 -7.91
N THR A 381 -0.82 -14.22 -9.15
CA THR A 381 -1.34 -13.14 -10.00
C THR A 381 -2.87 -13.14 -9.96
N TYR A 382 -3.44 -11.95 -9.80
CA TYR A 382 -4.87 -11.72 -9.77
C TYR A 382 -5.32 -10.87 -10.96
N THR A 383 -6.47 -11.24 -11.53
CA THR A 383 -7.23 -10.38 -12.42
C THR A 383 -8.59 -10.13 -11.81
N VAL A 384 -8.99 -8.86 -11.66
CA VAL A 384 -10.37 -8.51 -11.31
C VAL A 384 -11.10 -8.10 -12.57
N GLN A 385 -12.24 -8.75 -12.83
CA GLN A 385 -13.13 -8.42 -13.94
C GLN A 385 -14.39 -7.73 -13.41
N LYS A 386 -14.90 -6.77 -14.19
CA LYS A 386 -16.12 -6.00 -13.96
C LYS A 386 -17.15 -6.31 -15.05
N ALA A 387 -18.42 -6.45 -14.66
CA ALA A 387 -19.55 -6.54 -15.58
C ALA A 387 -20.72 -5.66 -15.10
N ALA A 388 -21.52 -5.15 -16.04
CA ALA A 388 -22.72 -4.36 -15.72
C ALA A 388 -23.91 -5.24 -15.29
N ASP A 389 -23.89 -6.53 -15.63
CA ASP A 389 -24.86 -7.53 -15.18
C ASP A 389 -24.18 -8.90 -15.01
N LEU A 390 -24.77 -9.75 -14.16
CA LEU A 390 -24.19 -11.06 -13.79
C LEU A 390 -24.46 -12.18 -14.81
N VAL A 391 -25.49 -12.05 -15.67
CA VAL A 391 -26.08 -13.17 -16.42
C VAL A 391 -25.82 -13.10 -17.93
N GLY A 392 -25.62 -11.91 -18.48
CA GLY A 392 -25.41 -11.65 -19.91
C GLY A 392 -24.38 -10.56 -20.24
N GLY A 393 -23.76 -9.94 -19.23
CA GLY A 393 -22.78 -8.87 -19.39
C GLY A 393 -21.42 -9.38 -19.88
N GLY A 394 -20.81 -8.63 -20.79
CA GLY A 394 -19.39 -8.79 -21.10
C GLY A 394 -18.56 -8.45 -19.87
N TRP A 395 -17.71 -9.38 -19.45
CA TRP A 395 -16.74 -9.16 -18.38
C TRP A 395 -15.54 -8.41 -18.96
N SER A 396 -15.14 -7.32 -18.32
CA SER A 396 -13.98 -6.50 -18.70
C SER A 396 -12.99 -6.49 -17.56
N ASN A 397 -11.70 -6.65 -17.85
CA ASN A 397 -10.66 -6.57 -16.82
C ASN A 397 -10.54 -5.13 -16.28
N THR A 398 -10.44 -4.95 -14.96
CA THR A 398 -10.31 -3.62 -14.31
C THR A 398 -9.05 -3.49 -13.46
N PHE A 399 -8.46 -4.61 -13.01
CA PHE A 399 -7.24 -4.63 -12.22
C PHE A 399 -6.40 -5.86 -12.59
N PHE A 400 -5.07 -5.67 -12.58
CA PHE A 400 -4.06 -6.70 -12.77
C PHE A 400 -2.95 -6.48 -11.75
N GLY A 401 -2.46 -7.53 -11.09
CA GLY A 401 -1.37 -7.38 -10.14
C GLY A 401 -0.97 -8.63 -9.38
N VAL A 402 0.25 -8.60 -8.85
CA VAL A 402 0.74 -9.45 -7.76
C VAL A 402 0.70 -8.61 -6.49
N LEU A 403 0.27 -9.18 -5.38
CA LEU A 403 0.13 -8.48 -4.10
C LEU A 403 0.99 -9.15 -3.05
N GLU A 404 1.82 -8.36 -2.36
CA GLU A 404 2.70 -8.85 -1.29
C GLU A 404 1.92 -9.18 -0.02
N ASP A 405 0.83 -8.46 0.24
CA ASP A 405 -0.03 -8.60 1.43
C ASP A 405 -1.35 -9.35 1.16
N GLY A 406 -1.55 -9.85 -0.07
CA GLY A 406 -2.79 -10.48 -0.53
C GLY A 406 -3.92 -9.51 -0.90
N GLN A 407 -3.87 -8.22 -0.55
CA GLN A 407 -5.04 -7.33 -0.65
C GLN A 407 -5.17 -6.58 -1.99
N VAL A 408 -6.28 -6.73 -2.72
CA VAL A 408 -6.57 -5.93 -3.93
C VAL A 408 -7.33 -4.66 -3.56
N ARG A 409 -6.69 -3.50 -3.68
CA ARG A 409 -7.36 -2.21 -3.38
C ARG A 409 -7.90 -1.57 -4.66
N ILE A 410 -9.23 -1.45 -4.79
CA ILE A 410 -9.87 -0.77 -5.93
C ILE A 410 -10.46 0.56 -5.47
N THR A 411 -10.11 1.67 -6.12
CA THR A 411 -10.64 2.99 -5.74
C THR A 411 -12.00 3.26 -6.40
N ASN A 412 -12.86 4.04 -5.73
CA ASN A 412 -14.27 4.26 -6.13
C ASN A 412 -14.42 4.91 -7.52
N HIS A 413 -13.37 5.52 -8.08
CA HIS A 413 -13.38 6.03 -9.45
C HIS A 413 -13.60 4.95 -10.53
N GLN A 414 -13.40 3.67 -10.19
CA GLN A 414 -13.63 2.54 -11.11
C GLN A 414 -14.94 1.76 -10.82
N VAL A 415 -15.61 2.07 -9.72
CA VAL A 415 -16.77 1.33 -9.22
C VAL A 415 -18.06 2.08 -9.57
N GLU A 416 -18.87 1.50 -10.45
CA GLU A 416 -20.24 1.96 -10.65
C GLU A 416 -21.16 1.33 -9.61
N ALA A 417 -22.18 2.06 -9.16
CA ALA A 417 -23.09 1.64 -8.07
C ALA A 417 -23.86 0.31 -8.31
N SER A 418 -23.74 -0.29 -9.49
CA SER A 418 -24.40 -1.54 -9.90
C SER A 418 -23.47 -2.54 -10.60
N ALA A 419 -22.15 -2.41 -10.46
CA ALA A 419 -21.19 -3.28 -11.12
C ALA A 419 -20.97 -4.59 -10.34
N PHE A 420 -20.88 -5.71 -11.09
CA PHE A 420 -20.48 -7.00 -10.55
C PHE A 420 -18.98 -7.19 -10.76
N PHE A 421 -18.29 -7.72 -9.75
CA PHE A 421 -16.87 -8.03 -9.83
C PHE A 421 -16.66 -9.54 -9.64
N LYS A 422 -15.69 -10.11 -10.34
CA LYS A 422 -15.16 -11.44 -10.06
C LYS A 422 -13.64 -11.40 -10.10
N THR A 423 -13.02 -12.17 -9.22
CA THR A 423 -11.58 -12.32 -9.18
C THR A 423 -11.20 -13.65 -9.80
N LEU A 424 -10.21 -13.62 -10.69
CA LEU A 424 -9.57 -14.79 -11.27
C LEU A 424 -8.18 -14.90 -10.65
N VAL A 425 -7.90 -16.04 -10.02
CA VAL A 425 -6.56 -16.38 -9.52
C VAL A 425 -5.85 -17.18 -10.60
N MET A 426 -4.71 -16.69 -11.06
CA MET A 426 -3.89 -17.36 -12.06
C MET A 426 -2.65 -17.94 -11.37
N ASN A 427 -2.54 -19.27 -11.43
CA ASN A 427 -1.36 -19.98 -10.93
C ASN A 427 -0.27 -19.97 -12.00
N ASP A 428 0.99 -19.88 -11.58
CA ASP A 428 2.18 -19.97 -12.44
C ASP A 428 2.21 -18.94 -13.58
N VAL A 429 1.43 -17.86 -13.46
CA VAL A 429 1.44 -16.68 -14.33
C VAL A 429 2.04 -15.53 -13.55
N SER A 430 2.99 -14.82 -14.13
CA SER A 430 3.59 -13.62 -13.52
C SER A 430 3.11 -12.37 -14.24
N TYR A 431 2.42 -11.47 -13.54
CA TYR A 431 2.13 -10.14 -14.08
C TYR A 431 3.42 -9.31 -14.15
N LEU A 432 3.68 -8.72 -15.32
CA LEU A 432 4.91 -7.98 -15.62
C LEU A 432 4.70 -6.46 -15.65
N GLY A 433 3.51 -5.99 -15.26
CA GLY A 433 3.12 -4.59 -15.35
C GLY A 433 2.55 -4.21 -16.72
N GLU A 434 2.46 -2.91 -16.97
CA GLU A 434 2.10 -2.37 -18.29
C GLU A 434 3.34 -2.35 -19.20
N MET A 435 3.13 -2.56 -20.51
CA MET A 435 4.14 -2.25 -21.53
C MET A 435 4.25 -0.72 -21.70
N ASP A 436 4.90 -0.08 -20.75
CA ASP A 436 5.02 1.39 -20.62
C ASP A 436 6.15 2.02 -21.45
N GLY A 437 6.89 1.20 -22.21
CA GLY A 437 8.08 1.64 -22.92
C GLY A 437 9.36 1.57 -22.09
N PHE A 438 9.43 0.74 -21.05
CA PHE A 438 10.64 0.49 -20.23
C PHE A 438 11.92 0.17 -21.03
N TYR A 439 11.81 -0.24 -22.29
CA TYR A 439 12.91 -0.57 -23.20
C TYR A 439 13.31 0.57 -24.14
N ARG A 440 12.59 1.70 -24.13
CA ARG A 440 12.87 2.85 -24.98
C ARG A 440 13.89 3.79 -24.32
N ASN A 441 15.04 3.26 -23.92
CA ASN A 441 16.08 4.10 -23.31
C ASN A 441 17.45 3.82 -23.90
N ARG A 442 18.26 4.87 -24.04
CA ARG A 442 19.58 4.77 -24.66
C ARG A 442 20.64 5.45 -23.84
N ARG A 443 21.86 4.94 -23.91
CA ARG A 443 23.00 5.70 -23.45
C ARG A 443 23.75 6.33 -24.61
N LEU A 444 24.24 7.53 -24.37
CA LEU A 444 25.10 8.28 -25.27
C LEU A 444 26.43 8.49 -24.56
N LEU A 445 27.52 8.06 -25.19
CA LEU A 445 28.85 8.04 -24.60
C LEU A 445 29.75 9.13 -25.19
N ASP A 446 30.54 9.74 -24.32
CA ASP A 446 31.80 10.44 -24.63
C ASP A 446 31.67 11.54 -25.70
N ARG A 447 32.69 11.63 -26.56
CA ARG A 447 32.85 12.58 -27.66
C ARG A 447 31.71 12.54 -28.68
N ILE A 448 30.91 11.48 -28.71
CA ILE A 448 29.76 11.43 -29.61
C ILE A 448 28.79 12.54 -29.22
N LEU A 449 28.71 12.89 -27.92
CA LEU A 449 27.94 14.01 -27.40
C LEU A 449 28.33 15.34 -28.07
N ASP A 450 29.63 15.61 -28.24
CA ASP A 450 30.14 16.85 -28.87
C ASP A 450 29.90 16.90 -30.38
N SER A 451 29.63 15.76 -31.01
CA SER A 451 29.52 15.65 -32.48
C SER A 451 28.09 15.69 -33.00
N GLY A 452 27.08 15.47 -32.14
CA GLY A 452 25.68 15.30 -32.56
C GLY A 452 25.41 14.06 -33.43
N ASN A 453 26.38 13.17 -33.60
CA ASN A 453 26.33 12.01 -34.50
C ASN A 453 25.45 10.85 -34.01
N TYR A 454 24.72 11.02 -32.90
CA TYR A 454 23.77 10.05 -32.36
C TYR A 454 22.38 10.12 -33.01
N LEU A 455 22.09 11.19 -33.76
CA LEU A 455 20.81 11.37 -34.44
C LEU A 455 20.79 10.66 -35.80
N LEU A 456 19.94 9.66 -35.93
CA LEU A 456 19.78 8.83 -37.12
C LEU A 456 18.61 9.30 -37.98
N THR A 457 18.76 9.31 -39.31
CA THR A 457 17.62 9.42 -40.23
C THR A 457 16.90 8.08 -40.29
N ILE A 458 15.66 8.05 -39.80
CA ILE A 458 14.87 6.82 -39.74
C ILE A 458 14.33 6.49 -41.14
N PRO A 459 14.64 5.29 -41.70
CA PRO A 459 14.23 4.91 -43.04
C PRO A 459 12.70 5.00 -43.23
N ASP A 460 12.26 5.42 -44.43
CA ASP A 460 10.82 5.51 -44.74
C ASP A 460 10.12 4.15 -44.66
N TRP A 461 10.75 3.07 -45.14
CA TRP A 461 10.18 1.71 -45.11
C TRP A 461 9.87 1.24 -43.69
N LEU A 462 10.68 1.64 -42.71
CA LEU A 462 10.50 1.23 -41.31
C LEU A 462 9.34 1.99 -40.64
N ARG A 463 9.00 3.17 -41.17
CA ARG A 463 7.89 4.01 -40.71
C ARG A 463 6.62 3.82 -41.53
N ASP A 464 6.64 2.93 -42.52
CA ASP A 464 5.49 2.71 -43.38
C ASP A 464 4.38 2.06 -42.56
N SER A 465 3.26 2.76 -42.40
CA SER A 465 2.10 2.27 -41.66
C SER A 465 1.45 1.02 -42.25
N THR A 466 1.83 0.59 -43.47
CA THR A 466 1.38 -0.69 -44.01
C THR A 466 2.12 -1.90 -43.45
N LEU A 467 3.28 -1.68 -42.81
CA LEU A 467 4.03 -2.73 -42.12
C LEU A 467 3.36 -2.99 -40.77
N ASP A 468 3.04 -4.26 -40.48
CA ASP A 468 2.29 -4.63 -39.28
C ASP A 468 2.99 -4.17 -38.00
N PHE A 469 4.31 -4.38 -37.93
CA PHE A 469 5.15 -3.91 -36.83
C PHE A 469 6.06 -2.74 -37.25
N HIS A 470 5.46 -1.67 -37.76
CA HIS A 470 6.20 -0.44 -38.09
C HIS A 470 6.74 0.29 -36.86
N TYR A 471 7.86 0.98 -37.04
CA TYR A 471 8.47 1.81 -36.00
C TYR A 471 7.63 3.06 -35.73
N THR A 472 7.38 3.33 -34.44
CA THR A 472 6.70 4.55 -34.01
C THR A 472 7.71 5.60 -33.54
N MET A 473 7.81 6.68 -34.32
CA MET A 473 8.60 7.84 -33.91
C MET A 473 7.98 8.54 -32.69
N LYS A 474 8.78 9.31 -31.95
CA LYS A 474 8.28 10.11 -30.82
C LYS A 474 7.20 11.10 -31.25
N SER A 475 6.08 11.12 -30.53
CA SER A 475 4.92 11.99 -30.76
C SER A 475 5.16 13.42 -30.29
N ASN A 476 6.01 14.18 -30.98
CA ASN A 476 6.14 15.62 -30.76
C ASN A 476 6.29 16.38 -32.09
N ASP A 477 5.59 17.50 -32.23
CA ASP A 477 5.48 18.32 -33.45
C ASP A 477 6.84 18.73 -34.05
N LEU A 478 7.91 18.75 -33.25
CA LEU A 478 9.26 19.14 -33.65
C LEU A 478 10.07 18.02 -34.34
N VAL A 479 9.81 16.74 -34.05
CA VAL A 479 10.50 15.59 -34.69
C VAL A 479 9.96 15.33 -36.10
N SER A 480 8.69 15.65 -36.31
CA SER A 480 7.92 15.38 -37.54
C SER A 480 8.52 15.98 -38.83
N SER A 481 9.34 17.03 -38.73
CA SER A 481 9.86 17.75 -39.91
C SER A 481 11.24 17.29 -40.41
N SER A 482 12.04 16.59 -39.58
CA SER A 482 13.41 16.18 -39.94
C SER A 482 13.60 14.68 -40.18
N GLY A 483 12.67 13.84 -39.69
CA GLY A 483 12.79 12.38 -39.76
C GLY A 483 14.00 11.81 -39.02
N ARG A 484 14.60 12.59 -38.11
CA ARG A 484 15.82 12.24 -37.39
C ARG A 484 15.62 12.20 -35.88
N GLU A 485 15.85 11.05 -35.27
CA GLU A 485 15.84 10.85 -33.82
C GLU A 485 16.89 9.80 -33.40
N ILE A 486 17.01 9.55 -32.09
CA ILE A 486 17.79 8.42 -31.60
C ILE A 486 16.86 7.21 -31.65
N PHE A 487 17.28 6.16 -32.37
CA PHE A 487 16.45 4.97 -32.59
C PHE A 487 16.02 4.34 -31.26
N MET A 488 14.71 4.11 -31.10
CA MET A 488 14.08 3.51 -29.90
C MET A 488 14.46 4.19 -28.57
N ALA A 489 14.37 5.52 -28.49
CA ALA A 489 14.87 6.26 -27.33
C ALA A 489 13.96 7.39 -26.85
N ASP A 490 13.23 7.15 -25.78
CA ASP A 490 12.45 8.16 -25.08
C ASP A 490 13.24 8.81 -23.95
N ASN A 491 14.08 8.05 -23.24
CA ASN A 491 15.00 8.54 -22.22
C ASN A 491 16.48 8.28 -22.57
N LEU A 492 17.37 9.12 -22.05
CA LEU A 492 18.78 9.16 -22.40
C LEU A 492 19.68 9.24 -21.17
N ASN A 493 20.73 8.43 -21.13
CA ASN A 493 21.85 8.59 -20.22
C ASN A 493 23.04 9.23 -20.97
N LEU A 494 23.44 10.43 -20.56
CA LEU A 494 24.59 11.14 -21.12
C LEU A 494 25.81 10.85 -20.26
N VAL A 495 26.61 9.88 -20.70
CA VAL A 495 27.75 9.33 -19.96
C VAL A 495 29.02 10.14 -20.23
N ARG A 496 29.72 10.51 -19.15
CA ARG A 496 30.90 11.38 -19.14
C ARG A 496 30.61 12.80 -19.67
N VAL A 497 29.44 13.35 -19.34
CA VAL A 497 29.05 14.70 -19.77
C VAL A 497 29.96 15.80 -19.22
N LEU A 498 30.81 15.52 -18.22
CA LEU A 498 31.72 16.48 -17.59
C LEU A 498 33.06 16.65 -18.33
N GLY A 499 33.46 15.68 -19.15
CA GLY A 499 34.83 15.52 -19.64
C GLY A 499 35.56 14.41 -18.90
N GLY A 500 36.86 14.60 -18.64
CA GLY A 500 37.71 13.59 -17.99
C GLY A 500 38.02 12.38 -18.89
N TRP A 501 37.83 12.51 -20.21
CA TRP A 501 37.93 11.41 -21.16
C TRP A 501 39.37 11.08 -21.54
N ILE A 502 39.60 9.82 -21.92
CA ILE A 502 40.76 9.43 -22.73
C ILE A 502 40.43 9.51 -24.24
N THR A 503 41.45 9.61 -25.12
CA THR A 503 41.22 9.45 -26.58
C THR A 503 41.68 8.07 -27.06
N ASN A 504 40.99 7.54 -28.07
CA ASN A 504 41.41 6.36 -28.83
C ASN A 504 42.49 6.66 -29.91
N SER A 505 43.02 7.89 -29.97
CA SER A 505 44.13 8.21 -30.87
C SER A 505 45.43 7.56 -30.40
N THR A 506 46.36 7.34 -31.32
CA THR A 506 47.60 6.61 -31.04
C THR A 506 48.60 7.37 -30.17
N ASN A 507 48.36 8.65 -29.81
CA ASN A 507 49.16 9.44 -28.85
C ASN A 507 48.49 10.78 -28.46
N PRO A 508 47.35 10.81 -27.76
CA PRO A 508 46.87 12.04 -27.15
C PRO A 508 47.64 12.31 -25.85
N THR A 509 47.96 13.57 -25.58
CA THR A 509 48.37 13.98 -24.23
C THR A 509 47.14 14.29 -23.38
N ILE A 510 47.26 14.28 -22.05
CA ILE A 510 46.20 14.77 -21.15
C ILE A 510 45.80 16.21 -21.53
N GLU A 511 46.76 17.04 -21.93
CA GLU A 511 46.50 18.41 -22.35
C GLU A 511 45.59 18.48 -23.60
N ASP A 512 45.72 17.51 -24.51
CA ASP A 512 44.86 17.43 -25.70
C ASP A 512 43.41 17.06 -25.37
N VAL A 513 43.15 16.38 -24.25
CA VAL A 513 41.78 16.01 -23.83
C VAL A 513 41.16 17.02 -22.88
N LYS A 514 41.96 17.72 -22.08
CA LYS A 514 41.50 18.74 -21.13
C LYS A 514 40.68 19.86 -21.75
N GLN A 515 40.86 20.13 -23.04
CA GLN A 515 40.06 21.14 -23.75
C GLN A 515 38.56 20.76 -23.85
N TYR A 516 38.21 19.49 -23.64
CA TYR A 516 36.83 18.99 -23.62
C TYR A 516 36.22 18.90 -22.21
N ASP A 517 36.98 19.28 -21.19
CA ASP A 517 36.50 19.34 -19.81
C ASP A 517 35.64 20.58 -19.59
N LEU A 518 34.52 20.40 -18.89
CA LEU A 518 33.65 21.51 -18.50
C LEU A 518 34.31 22.42 -17.46
N PHE A 519 35.23 21.88 -16.64
CA PHE A 519 35.99 22.60 -15.62
C PHE A 519 37.48 22.64 -16.00
N TYR A 520 38.13 23.76 -15.73
CA TYR A 520 39.58 23.89 -15.79
C TYR A 520 40.06 24.96 -14.79
N LEU A 521 41.34 24.91 -14.45
CA LEU A 521 42.00 25.99 -13.74
C LEU A 521 42.61 26.95 -14.76
N ASP A 522 42.30 28.25 -14.63
CA ASP A 522 42.86 29.26 -15.52
C ASP A 522 44.35 29.55 -15.22
N ASP A 523 44.96 30.47 -15.96
CA ASP A 523 46.38 30.85 -15.79
C ASP A 523 46.70 31.41 -14.38
N PHE A 524 45.69 31.77 -13.59
CA PHE A 524 45.83 32.24 -12.21
C PHE A 524 45.55 31.14 -11.17
N GLY A 525 45.17 29.93 -11.62
CA GLY A 525 44.77 28.83 -10.74
C GLY A 525 43.36 28.97 -10.20
N GLU A 526 42.53 29.82 -10.81
CA GLU A 526 41.13 30.01 -10.42
C GLU A 526 40.21 29.09 -11.23
N ALA A 527 39.11 28.66 -10.63
CA ALA A 527 38.12 27.82 -11.30
C ALA A 527 37.45 28.55 -12.47
N ALA A 528 37.48 27.94 -13.65
CA ALA A 528 36.83 28.43 -14.86
C ALA A 528 36.06 27.31 -15.56
N TYR A 529 35.07 27.70 -16.37
CA TYR A 529 34.10 26.77 -16.94
C TYR A 529 33.91 26.95 -18.45
N ARG A 530 33.72 25.83 -19.17
CA ARG A 530 33.45 25.79 -20.62
C ARG A 530 31.99 25.41 -20.90
N TRP A 531 31.06 26.28 -20.49
CA TRP A 531 29.63 25.98 -20.57
C TRP A 531 29.10 25.73 -21.98
N ASN A 532 29.74 26.29 -23.01
CA ASN A 532 29.37 26.01 -24.39
C ASN A 532 29.41 24.50 -24.71
N LEU A 533 30.33 23.74 -24.10
CA LEU A 533 30.38 22.28 -24.28
C LEU A 533 29.15 21.60 -23.66
N LEU A 534 28.70 22.03 -22.48
CA LEU A 534 27.50 21.50 -21.87
C LEU A 534 26.26 21.80 -22.73
N ASP A 535 26.16 23.02 -23.24
CA ASP A 535 25.09 23.44 -24.13
C ASP A 535 25.11 22.60 -25.43
N ASP A 536 26.26 22.48 -26.09
CA ASP A 536 26.44 21.72 -27.32
C ASP A 536 26.10 20.23 -27.16
N ARG A 537 26.26 19.67 -25.95
CA ARG A 537 25.91 18.27 -25.61
C ARG A 537 24.41 18.05 -25.41
N ILE A 538 23.67 19.05 -24.90
CA ILE A 538 22.26 18.91 -24.47
C ILE A 538 21.28 19.58 -25.45
N ASP A 539 21.57 20.78 -25.92
CA ASP A 539 20.69 21.58 -26.78
C ASP A 539 20.21 20.81 -28.02
N PRO A 540 21.04 19.99 -28.71
CA PRO A 540 20.55 19.23 -29.85
C PRO A 540 19.49 18.18 -29.48
N LEU A 541 19.49 17.67 -28.25
CA LEU A 541 18.46 16.73 -27.75
C LEU A 541 17.16 17.48 -27.44
N ILE A 542 17.24 18.60 -26.74
CA ILE A 542 16.08 19.45 -26.44
C ILE A 542 15.43 19.93 -27.75
N ALA A 543 16.24 20.35 -28.74
CA ALA A 543 15.77 20.74 -30.06
C ALA A 543 15.08 19.60 -30.83
N ARG A 544 15.25 18.34 -30.41
CA ARG A 544 14.57 17.15 -30.94
C ARG A 544 13.45 16.64 -30.03
N GLY A 545 12.97 17.48 -29.12
CA GLY A 545 11.78 17.20 -28.33
C GLY A 545 12.01 16.26 -27.15
N TYR A 546 13.26 16.02 -26.74
CA TYR A 546 13.54 15.42 -25.44
C TYR A 546 13.27 16.49 -24.36
N ALA A 547 12.39 16.17 -23.41
CA ALA A 547 12.24 17.00 -22.22
C ALA A 547 13.45 16.82 -21.30
N CYS A 548 13.74 17.79 -20.45
CA CYS A 548 14.78 17.66 -19.41
C CYS A 548 14.55 16.42 -18.52
N SER A 549 13.28 16.06 -18.26
CA SER A 549 12.86 14.84 -17.54
C SER A 549 13.32 13.53 -18.15
N ASN A 550 13.66 13.55 -19.43
CA ASN A 550 14.06 12.36 -20.18
C ASN A 550 15.58 12.25 -20.28
N ILE A 551 16.33 13.15 -19.66
CA ILE A 551 17.78 13.22 -19.77
C ILE A 551 18.39 13.01 -18.38
N THR A 552 19.18 11.95 -18.26
CA THR A 552 20.05 11.68 -17.13
C THR A 552 21.45 12.17 -17.45
N LEU A 553 21.95 13.13 -16.68
CA LEU A 553 23.33 13.59 -16.72
C LEU A 553 24.17 12.72 -15.80
N VAL A 554 25.08 11.94 -16.37
CA VAL A 554 25.93 11.04 -15.60
C VAL A 554 27.22 11.76 -15.24
N LEU A 555 27.41 12.02 -13.95
CA LEU A 555 28.57 12.68 -13.36
C LEU A 555 29.70 11.66 -13.14
N ASP A 556 30.10 11.01 -14.24
CA ASP A 556 31.24 10.09 -14.34
C ASP A 556 32.46 10.82 -14.91
N ASN A 557 33.64 10.37 -14.51
CA ASN A 557 34.96 10.96 -14.78
C ASN A 557 35.06 12.45 -14.46
N ILE A 558 35.76 12.79 -13.38
CA ILE A 558 35.98 14.19 -13.05
C ILE A 558 36.94 14.85 -14.06
N PRO A 559 36.75 16.16 -14.35
CA PRO A 559 37.72 16.95 -15.10
C PRO A 559 39.15 16.83 -14.54
N TYR A 560 40.15 16.78 -15.41
CA TYR A 560 41.53 16.49 -15.00
C TYR A 560 42.11 17.51 -14.03
N ASP A 561 41.73 18.79 -14.17
CA ASP A 561 42.17 19.87 -13.27
C ASP A 561 41.51 19.85 -11.89
N LEU A 562 40.49 19.01 -11.70
CA LEU A 562 39.82 18.86 -10.42
C LEU A 562 40.46 17.76 -9.55
N ALA A 563 41.16 16.80 -10.18
CA ALA A 563 41.70 15.62 -9.50
C ALA A 563 42.84 15.98 -8.53
N GLU A 564 42.88 15.33 -7.36
CA GLU A 564 44.01 15.43 -6.42
C GLU A 564 45.30 14.91 -7.06
N GLN A 565 45.18 13.74 -7.69
CA GLN A 565 46.20 13.11 -8.48
C GLN A 565 45.53 12.56 -9.73
N VAL A 566 46.18 12.77 -10.88
CA VAL A 566 45.66 12.29 -12.15
C VAL A 566 45.82 10.77 -12.19
N GLU A 567 44.70 10.07 -12.07
CA GLU A 567 44.60 8.62 -12.17
C GLU A 567 43.80 8.22 -13.40
N ILE A 568 44.38 7.40 -14.28
CA ILE A 568 43.74 7.03 -15.55
C ILE A 568 43.24 5.60 -15.43
N GLY A 569 41.92 5.45 -15.32
CA GLY A 569 41.23 4.18 -15.39
C GLY A 569 40.96 3.76 -16.82
N THR A 570 40.13 2.72 -16.97
CA THR A 570 39.83 2.09 -18.27
C THR A 570 39.20 3.08 -19.28
N TYR A 571 38.48 4.10 -18.79
CA TYR A 571 37.69 4.99 -19.65
C TYR A 571 37.94 6.49 -19.45
N GLY A 572 38.83 6.88 -18.54
CA GLY A 572 38.95 8.28 -18.16
C GLY A 572 39.67 8.49 -16.84
N GLN A 573 39.65 9.74 -16.40
CA GLN A 573 40.09 10.13 -15.07
C GLN A 573 39.18 9.49 -14.00
N CYS A 574 39.75 8.69 -13.09
CA CYS A 574 39.00 7.96 -12.05
C CYS A 574 39.43 8.28 -10.61
N GLY A 575 40.39 9.19 -10.42
CA GLY A 575 40.79 9.74 -9.14
C GLY A 575 39.72 10.63 -8.51
N ILE A 576 39.91 10.93 -7.23
CA ILE A 576 39.00 11.78 -6.46
C ILE A 576 39.31 13.28 -6.64
N PRO A 577 38.33 14.16 -6.40
CA PRO A 577 38.59 15.60 -6.36
C PRO A 577 39.63 15.98 -5.30
N SER A 578 40.53 16.91 -5.63
CA SER A 578 41.48 17.51 -4.70
C SER A 578 40.82 18.23 -3.53
N ASP A 579 39.62 18.78 -3.76
CA ASP A 579 38.77 19.41 -2.77
C ASP A 579 37.30 19.14 -3.11
N PHE A 580 36.60 18.42 -2.23
CA PHE A 580 35.18 18.11 -2.38
C PHE A 580 34.29 19.37 -2.39
N THR A 581 34.73 20.46 -1.75
CA THR A 581 34.04 21.76 -1.79
C THR A 581 34.08 22.37 -3.18
N VAL A 582 35.23 22.27 -3.86
CA VAL A 582 35.38 22.75 -5.24
C VAL A 582 34.56 21.88 -6.21
N TRP A 583 34.50 20.57 -5.96
CA TRP A 583 33.59 19.67 -6.66
C TRP A 583 32.12 20.09 -6.50
N GLY A 584 31.65 20.29 -5.28
CA GLY A 584 30.28 20.75 -5.02
C GLY A 584 29.98 22.10 -5.67
N GLU A 585 30.90 23.06 -5.60
CA GLU A 585 30.73 24.37 -6.26
C GLU A 585 30.68 24.24 -7.78
N PHE A 586 31.50 23.39 -8.39
CA PHE A 586 31.42 23.11 -9.84
C PHE A 586 30.05 22.54 -10.22
N ILE A 587 29.54 21.55 -9.49
CA ILE A 587 28.22 20.97 -9.75
C ILE A 587 27.10 21.98 -9.53
N ARG A 588 27.23 22.88 -8.55
CA ARG A 588 26.28 23.96 -8.31
C ARG A 588 26.25 24.94 -9.48
N GLN A 589 27.41 25.31 -10.02
CA GLN A 589 27.52 26.20 -11.18
C GLN A 589 26.99 25.55 -12.45
N MET A 590 27.23 24.25 -12.65
CA MET A 590 26.60 23.47 -13.73
C MET A 590 25.08 23.49 -13.60
N SER A 591 24.55 23.26 -12.40
CA SER A 591 23.11 23.29 -12.13
C SER A 591 22.50 24.67 -12.38
N LEU A 592 23.22 25.75 -12.05
CA LEU A 592 22.82 27.13 -12.38
C LEU A 592 22.82 27.37 -13.89
N ARG A 593 23.78 26.80 -14.63
CA ARG A 593 23.80 26.88 -16.10
C ARG A 593 22.57 26.19 -16.69
N LEU A 594 22.23 24.99 -16.23
CA LEU A 594 21.02 24.27 -16.64
C LEU A 594 19.76 25.08 -16.32
N GLN A 595 19.62 25.60 -15.10
CA GLN A 595 18.49 26.46 -14.72
C GLN A 595 18.41 27.73 -15.58
N SER A 596 19.55 28.34 -15.90
CA SER A 596 19.59 29.54 -16.74
C SER A 596 19.15 29.26 -18.18
N ASN A 597 19.46 28.08 -18.73
CA ASN A 597 19.14 27.73 -20.11
C ASN A 597 17.69 27.23 -20.25
N TYR A 598 17.23 26.42 -19.29
CA TYR A 598 15.95 25.69 -19.42
C TYR A 598 14.90 26.14 -18.39
N GLY A 599 15.19 27.12 -17.56
CA GLY A 599 14.24 27.66 -16.58
C GLY A 599 13.75 26.60 -15.59
N ASN A 600 12.44 26.55 -15.38
CA ASN A 600 11.84 25.60 -14.44
C ASN A 600 11.95 24.15 -14.91
N ASP A 601 11.99 23.91 -16.22
CA ASP A 601 12.06 22.58 -16.81
C ASP A 601 13.36 21.86 -16.43
N ALA A 602 14.42 22.60 -16.09
CA ALA A 602 15.66 22.04 -15.57
C ALA A 602 15.47 21.18 -14.31
N ASN A 603 14.40 21.38 -13.53
CA ASN A 603 14.05 20.50 -12.41
C ASN A 603 13.66 19.09 -12.87
N GLY A 604 13.39 18.86 -14.16
CA GLY A 604 13.16 17.52 -14.68
C GLY A 604 14.44 16.69 -14.80
N PHE A 605 15.63 17.31 -14.92
CA PHE A 605 16.86 16.55 -15.14
C PHE A 605 17.07 15.49 -14.06
N ARG A 606 17.58 14.34 -14.50
CA ARG A 606 18.05 13.27 -13.63
C ARG A 606 19.57 13.34 -13.57
N PHE A 607 20.14 12.96 -12.43
CA PHE A 607 21.59 12.94 -12.22
C PHE A 607 22.01 11.59 -11.68
N ARG A 608 23.00 10.98 -12.32
CA ARG A 608 23.66 9.78 -11.81
C ARG A 608 25.06 10.12 -11.35
N ILE A 609 25.41 9.80 -10.11
CA ILE A 609 26.72 10.13 -9.55
C ILE A 609 27.67 8.96 -9.80
N GLY A 610 28.60 9.10 -10.76
CA GLY A 610 29.54 8.04 -11.12
C GLY A 610 28.98 6.96 -12.06
N THR A 611 29.82 5.99 -12.40
CA THR A 611 29.47 4.81 -13.19
C THR A 611 30.31 3.64 -12.73
N GLU A 612 29.67 2.55 -12.32
CA GLU A 612 30.36 1.32 -11.88
C GLU A 612 31.45 1.58 -10.82
N SER A 613 31.20 2.55 -9.93
CA SER A 613 32.16 3.01 -8.93
C SER A 613 32.50 1.95 -7.87
N GLN A 614 31.83 0.80 -7.84
CA GLN A 614 32.23 -0.33 -6.99
C GLN A 614 33.60 -0.92 -7.35
N SER A 615 34.20 -0.52 -8.48
CA SER A 615 35.53 -0.95 -8.91
C SER A 615 36.55 0.20 -8.90
N ALA A 616 37.78 -0.11 -8.46
CA ALA A 616 38.91 0.82 -8.47
C ALA A 616 39.31 1.29 -9.88
N GLU A 617 38.91 0.58 -10.94
CA GLU A 617 39.11 1.03 -12.32
C GLU A 617 38.24 2.25 -12.69
N ARG A 618 37.17 2.49 -11.93
CA ARG A 618 36.16 3.52 -12.17
C ARG A 618 36.19 4.63 -11.13
N PHE A 619 36.57 4.31 -9.90
CA PHE A 619 36.73 5.29 -8.81
C PHE A 619 37.84 4.85 -7.85
N GLN A 620 38.90 5.65 -7.68
CA GLN A 620 40.07 5.30 -6.86
C GLN A 620 40.03 5.84 -5.41
N GLY A 621 38.89 6.33 -4.95
CA GLY A 621 38.71 6.73 -3.54
C GLY A 621 38.29 5.58 -2.63
N LEU A 622 38.25 5.84 -1.32
CA LEU A 622 37.61 4.95 -0.35
C LEU A 622 36.08 5.11 -0.38
N GLU A 623 35.36 4.19 0.27
CA GLU A 623 33.90 4.26 0.42
C GLU A 623 33.43 5.61 1.04
N GLU A 624 34.11 6.10 2.08
CA GLU A 624 33.84 7.41 2.68
C GLU A 624 34.10 8.59 1.72
N ASP A 625 35.05 8.44 0.79
CA ASP A 625 35.33 9.46 -0.22
C ASP A 625 34.25 9.49 -1.28
N TYR A 626 33.68 8.33 -1.62
CA TYR A 626 32.50 8.27 -2.47
C TYR A 626 31.27 8.87 -1.78
N PHE A 627 31.07 8.66 -0.48
CA PHE A 627 29.97 9.30 0.25
C PHE A 627 30.09 10.83 0.22
N LYS A 628 31.30 11.38 0.39
CA LYS A 628 31.55 12.82 0.20
C LYS A 628 31.31 13.24 -1.25
N PHE A 629 31.79 12.47 -2.22
CA PHE A 629 31.57 12.75 -3.64
C PHE A 629 30.07 12.86 -3.98
N TYR A 630 29.27 11.96 -3.43
CA TYR A 630 27.82 11.93 -3.52
C TYR A 630 27.18 13.13 -2.81
N ASP A 631 27.45 13.32 -1.52
CA ASP A 631 26.86 14.38 -0.69
C ASP A 631 27.06 15.77 -1.29
N TYR A 632 28.28 16.09 -1.74
CA TYR A 632 28.60 17.39 -2.33
C TYR A 632 27.91 17.60 -3.68
N ALA A 633 27.75 16.55 -4.49
CA ALA A 633 27.03 16.66 -5.76
C ALA A 633 25.51 16.80 -5.54
N GLU A 634 24.93 15.93 -4.71
CA GLU A 634 23.51 15.92 -4.38
C GLU A 634 23.07 17.26 -3.80
N THR A 635 23.80 17.76 -2.79
CA THR A 635 23.46 19.00 -2.11
C THR A 635 23.61 20.20 -3.05
N ALA A 636 24.63 20.20 -3.91
CA ALA A 636 24.80 21.23 -4.93
C ALA A 636 23.65 21.24 -5.94
N ILE A 637 23.24 20.07 -6.44
CA ILE A 637 22.10 19.92 -7.37
C ILE A 637 20.82 20.42 -6.71
N LYS A 638 20.44 19.86 -5.55
CA LYS A 638 19.17 20.18 -4.88
C LYS A 638 19.11 21.64 -4.40
N SER A 639 20.26 22.29 -4.16
CA SER A 639 20.29 23.73 -3.82
C SER A 639 19.86 24.66 -4.96
N VAL A 640 19.92 24.19 -6.21
CA VAL A 640 19.56 24.96 -7.41
C VAL A 640 18.32 24.38 -8.09
N LEU A 641 18.26 23.06 -8.22
CA LEU A 641 17.24 22.28 -8.91
C LEU A 641 16.57 21.35 -7.89
N SER A 642 15.76 21.92 -6.99
CA SER A 642 15.15 21.16 -5.89
C SER A 642 14.24 20.01 -6.35
N GLY A 643 13.72 20.07 -7.59
CA GLY A 643 12.90 19.01 -8.17
C GLY A 643 13.66 17.94 -8.97
N ALA A 644 14.97 18.14 -9.23
CA ALA A 644 15.76 17.18 -9.99
C ALA A 644 15.94 15.86 -9.24
N SER A 645 15.91 14.74 -9.98
CA SER A 645 16.17 13.42 -9.40
C SER A 645 17.67 13.12 -9.36
N VAL A 646 18.17 12.51 -8.30
CA VAL A 646 19.57 12.13 -8.11
C VAL A 646 19.62 10.66 -7.74
N GLY A 647 20.54 9.90 -8.32
CA GLY A 647 20.79 8.52 -7.91
C GLY A 647 22.27 8.14 -7.95
N PRO A 648 22.61 7.01 -7.33
CA PRO A 648 23.99 6.57 -7.19
C PRO A 648 24.53 6.04 -8.52
N PHE A 649 25.82 5.70 -8.55
CA PHE A 649 26.39 4.96 -9.67
C PHE A 649 25.57 3.70 -9.97
N ASN A 650 25.56 3.29 -11.23
CA ASN A 650 25.07 1.97 -11.61
C ASN A 650 26.11 0.91 -11.24
N ARG A 651 25.74 -0.10 -10.44
CA ARG A 651 26.64 -1.20 -10.09
C ARG A 651 26.75 -2.19 -11.25
N ALA A 652 27.97 -2.58 -11.65
CA ALA A 652 28.14 -3.61 -12.66
C ALA A 652 27.77 -5.00 -12.13
N GLN A 653 27.21 -5.87 -12.98
CA GLN A 653 26.95 -7.27 -12.66
C GLN A 653 28.19 -8.06 -12.21
N VAL A 654 29.38 -7.71 -12.71
CA VAL A 654 30.56 -8.57 -12.60
C VAL A 654 31.16 -8.52 -11.18
N GLY A 655 31.24 -9.69 -10.53
CA GLY A 655 31.96 -9.88 -9.26
C GLY A 655 31.06 -10.17 -8.07
N ASP A 656 31.65 -10.77 -7.03
CA ASP A 656 30.98 -10.95 -5.73
C ASP A 656 30.74 -9.56 -5.11
N PRO A 657 29.53 -9.20 -4.68
CA PRO A 657 29.27 -7.94 -3.98
C PRO A 657 30.18 -7.68 -2.78
N SER A 658 30.75 -8.72 -2.17
CA SER A 658 31.74 -8.57 -1.11
C SER A 658 33.11 -8.04 -1.56
N ASP A 659 33.39 -8.04 -2.87
CA ASP A 659 34.61 -7.46 -3.47
C ASP A 659 34.43 -5.97 -3.84
N ASP A 660 33.22 -5.41 -3.68
CA ASP A 660 32.95 -4.01 -3.99
C ASP A 660 33.76 -3.09 -3.06
N ILE A 661 34.51 -2.15 -3.65
CA ILE A 661 35.19 -1.10 -2.86
C ILE A 661 34.21 -0.05 -2.34
N ILE A 662 33.01 0.02 -2.94
CA ILE A 662 31.92 0.94 -2.61
C ILE A 662 30.62 0.15 -2.71
N SER A 663 29.90 0.01 -1.59
CA SER A 663 28.61 -0.67 -1.53
C SER A 663 27.44 0.29 -1.70
N VAL A 664 26.51 -0.03 -2.61
CA VAL A 664 25.25 0.72 -2.77
C VAL A 664 24.37 0.60 -1.52
N GLN A 665 24.36 -0.55 -0.85
CA GLN A 665 23.63 -0.75 0.41
C GLN A 665 24.18 0.17 1.50
N ARG A 666 25.50 0.27 1.66
CA ARG A 666 26.10 1.17 2.66
C ARG A 666 25.91 2.64 2.31
N LEU A 667 25.91 2.98 1.03
CA LEU A 667 25.50 4.31 0.60
C LEU A 667 24.05 4.58 1.01
N ALA A 668 23.15 3.60 0.90
CA ALA A 668 21.78 3.73 1.37
C ALA A 668 21.71 3.95 2.88
N GLU A 669 22.49 3.21 3.68
CA GLU A 669 22.59 3.43 5.14
C GLU A 669 23.08 4.85 5.48
N HIS A 670 24.10 5.34 4.76
CA HIS A 670 24.61 6.71 4.89
C HIS A 670 23.56 7.74 4.49
N CYS A 671 22.83 7.51 3.39
CA CYS A 671 21.78 8.40 2.93
C CYS A 671 20.57 8.42 3.89
N ALA A 672 20.22 7.30 4.53
CA ALA A 672 19.10 7.25 5.46
C ALA A 672 19.44 7.89 6.82
N SER A 673 20.66 7.67 7.33
CA SER A 673 20.98 7.96 8.75
C SER A 673 22.33 8.64 9.00
N GLY A 674 23.20 8.69 7.99
CA GLY A 674 24.52 9.30 8.06
C GLY A 674 24.46 10.83 8.10
N THR A 675 25.60 11.47 8.36
CA THR A 675 25.70 12.94 8.26
C THR A 675 26.18 13.31 6.87
N ASN A 676 25.37 14.08 6.13
CA ASN A 676 25.76 14.61 4.83
C ASN A 676 26.97 15.55 5.00
N SER A 677 28.07 15.24 4.33
CA SER A 677 29.37 15.90 4.47
C SER A 677 29.40 17.33 3.93
N ALA A 678 28.45 17.70 3.08
CA ALA A 678 28.36 19.04 2.47
C ALA A 678 27.45 19.97 3.27
N SER A 679 26.29 19.48 3.71
CA SER A 679 25.30 20.28 4.44
C SER A 679 25.42 20.20 5.96
N GLY A 680 26.02 19.12 6.48
CA GLY A 680 26.03 18.78 7.91
C GLY A 680 24.68 18.30 8.46
N ALA A 681 23.67 18.12 7.60
CA ALA A 681 22.38 17.56 7.98
C ALA A 681 22.45 16.03 8.10
N ILE A 682 21.43 15.42 8.71
CA ILE A 682 21.27 13.96 8.69
C ILE A 682 20.55 13.57 7.41
N GLY A 683 21.15 12.60 6.72
CA GLY A 683 20.65 11.99 5.51
C GLY A 683 20.96 12.75 4.21
N SER A 684 20.89 11.99 3.13
CA SER A 684 20.93 12.38 1.71
C SER A 684 19.84 11.57 1.00
N THR A 685 19.38 11.99 -0.17
CA THR A 685 18.37 11.22 -0.92
C THR A 685 18.95 10.59 -2.17
N PHE A 686 18.45 9.43 -2.56
CA PHE A 686 18.51 8.97 -3.94
C PHE A 686 17.13 8.48 -4.40
N ASP A 687 16.84 8.69 -5.67
CA ASP A 687 15.50 8.60 -6.25
C ASP A 687 15.29 7.31 -7.09
N TRP A 688 16.31 6.45 -7.22
CA TRP A 688 16.28 5.17 -7.95
C TRP A 688 17.57 4.37 -7.70
N VAL A 689 17.55 3.06 -8.01
CA VAL A 689 18.74 2.19 -8.00
C VAL A 689 19.05 1.73 -9.43
N ALA A 690 20.33 1.74 -9.81
CA ALA A 690 20.75 1.36 -11.16
C ALA A 690 21.81 0.27 -11.20
N HIS A 691 21.78 -0.54 -12.26
CA HIS A 691 22.77 -1.59 -12.53
C HIS A 691 23.26 -1.56 -13.98
N SER A 692 24.40 -2.21 -14.23
CA SER A 692 24.81 -2.64 -15.58
C SER A 692 24.67 -4.15 -15.70
N PHE A 693 24.13 -4.61 -16.82
CA PHE A 693 24.06 -6.02 -17.17
C PHE A 693 24.60 -6.24 -18.58
N TYR A 694 25.70 -6.99 -18.66
CA TYR A 694 26.34 -7.39 -19.89
C TYR A 694 26.35 -8.89 -20.07
N PHE A 695 26.07 -9.37 -21.28
CA PHE A 695 26.45 -10.73 -21.66
C PHE A 695 27.94 -10.75 -22.01
N LEU A 696 28.70 -11.58 -21.27
CA LEU A 696 30.14 -11.73 -21.35
C LEU A 696 30.54 -13.15 -21.78
N ALA A 697 31.84 -13.40 -21.98
CA ALA A 697 32.38 -14.65 -22.54
C ALA A 697 32.05 -15.95 -21.77
N ASN A 698 31.62 -15.85 -20.51
CA ASN A 698 31.11 -16.96 -19.70
C ASN A 698 29.58 -16.90 -19.59
N THR A 699 28.89 -16.59 -20.70
CA THR A 699 27.48 -16.23 -20.82
C THR A 699 26.64 -16.79 -19.67
N LEU A 700 26.18 -15.92 -18.77
CA LEU A 700 25.29 -16.30 -17.67
C LEU A 700 23.88 -16.43 -18.21
N HIS A 701 23.15 -17.43 -17.72
CA HIS A 701 21.71 -17.51 -17.95
C HIS A 701 21.03 -16.35 -17.21
N PRO A 702 19.93 -15.78 -17.72
CA PRO A 702 19.12 -14.81 -16.95
C PRO A 702 18.84 -15.26 -15.51
N ASP A 703 18.46 -16.53 -15.32
CA ASP A 703 18.29 -17.22 -14.03
C ASP A 703 19.46 -17.09 -13.05
N ASP A 704 20.69 -16.89 -13.52
CA ASP A 704 21.86 -16.74 -12.65
C ASP A 704 22.00 -15.31 -12.13
N PHE A 705 21.55 -14.31 -12.91
CA PHE A 705 21.79 -12.90 -12.62
C PHE A 705 20.64 -12.21 -11.90
N VAL A 706 19.43 -12.42 -12.40
CA VAL A 706 18.23 -11.72 -11.92
C VAL A 706 18.05 -11.91 -10.40
N PRO A 707 18.27 -13.11 -9.81
CA PRO A 707 18.23 -13.27 -8.36
C PRO A 707 19.28 -12.44 -7.60
N VAL A 708 20.49 -12.27 -8.15
CA VAL A 708 21.53 -11.44 -7.52
C VAL A 708 21.12 -9.97 -7.51
N LEU A 709 20.61 -9.47 -8.64
CA LEU A 709 20.12 -8.10 -8.75
C LEU A 709 18.90 -7.87 -7.84
N ASN A 710 17.98 -8.83 -7.77
CA ASN A 710 16.84 -8.79 -6.85
C ASN A 710 17.30 -8.73 -5.38
N THR A 711 18.34 -9.50 -5.02
CA THR A 711 18.89 -9.51 -3.66
C THR A 711 19.47 -8.15 -3.31
N LEU A 712 20.31 -7.58 -4.18
CA LEU A 712 20.89 -6.24 -3.97
C LEU A 712 19.82 -5.15 -3.86
N TYR A 713 18.76 -5.26 -4.66
CA TYR A 713 17.65 -4.33 -4.59
C TYR A 713 16.86 -4.46 -3.28
N ASN A 714 16.57 -5.69 -2.84
CA ASN A 714 15.92 -5.96 -1.55
C ASN A 714 16.78 -5.50 -0.37
N ASP A 715 18.10 -5.66 -0.45
CA ASP A 715 19.04 -5.19 0.57
C ASP A 715 18.99 -3.66 0.72
N VAL A 716 18.80 -2.90 -0.38
CA VAL A 716 18.60 -1.45 -0.33
C VAL A 716 17.24 -1.10 0.25
N GLN A 717 16.17 -1.75 -0.20
CA GLN A 717 14.81 -1.51 0.32
C GLN A 717 14.72 -1.79 1.83
N ALA A 718 15.44 -2.80 2.33
CA ALA A 718 15.45 -3.17 3.73
C ALA A 718 16.15 -2.15 4.66
N VAL A 719 16.89 -1.17 4.12
CA VAL A 719 17.61 -0.16 4.92
C VAL A 719 16.65 0.84 5.56
N ASP A 720 15.67 1.35 4.81
CA ASP A 720 14.75 2.39 5.26
C ASP A 720 13.43 2.33 4.47
N GLU A 721 12.29 2.58 5.12
CA GLU A 721 10.97 2.53 4.49
C GLU A 721 10.83 3.51 3.32
N SER A 722 11.59 4.61 3.30
CA SER A 722 11.61 5.57 2.19
C SER A 722 12.21 5.00 0.90
N TYR A 723 12.90 3.86 0.98
CA TYR A 723 13.45 3.15 -0.17
C TYR A 723 12.52 2.07 -0.73
N HIS A 724 11.38 1.80 -0.08
CA HIS A 724 10.37 0.91 -0.63
C HIS A 724 9.87 1.47 -1.97
N ASN A 725 9.86 0.63 -3.02
CA ASN A 725 9.43 0.99 -4.38
C ASN A 725 10.32 2.00 -5.12
N LEU A 726 11.61 2.11 -4.79
CA LEU A 726 12.53 2.88 -5.62
C LEU A 726 12.61 2.27 -7.03
N PRO A 727 12.59 3.08 -8.11
CA PRO A 727 12.73 2.53 -9.44
C PRO A 727 14.00 1.69 -9.61
N LEU A 728 13.85 0.47 -10.12
CA LEU A 728 14.93 -0.45 -10.42
C LEU A 728 15.30 -0.34 -11.90
N GLU A 729 16.47 0.21 -12.20
CA GLU A 729 16.88 0.49 -13.58
C GLU A 729 18.15 -0.27 -13.99
N VAL A 730 18.24 -0.66 -15.26
CA VAL A 730 19.45 -1.22 -15.88
C VAL A 730 19.99 -0.19 -16.87
N HIS A 731 20.93 0.63 -16.43
CA HIS A 731 21.41 1.78 -17.20
C HIS A 731 22.43 1.43 -18.28
N GLU A 732 22.91 0.19 -18.27
CA GLU A 732 23.87 -0.30 -19.24
C GLU A 732 23.55 -1.77 -19.57
N PHE A 733 22.82 -1.98 -20.67
CA PHE A 733 22.29 -3.30 -21.03
C PHE A 733 22.75 -3.80 -22.41
N GLY A 734 23.01 -5.11 -22.51
CA GLY A 734 23.15 -5.84 -23.78
C GLY A 734 24.44 -6.65 -23.92
N PRO A 735 24.59 -7.39 -25.03
CA PRO A 735 25.73 -8.27 -25.27
C PRO A 735 26.99 -7.48 -25.62
N LEU A 736 28.08 -7.74 -24.89
CA LEU A 736 29.41 -7.16 -25.13
C LEU A 736 30.37 -8.16 -25.76
N VAL A 737 30.34 -9.41 -25.29
CA VAL A 737 31.29 -10.45 -25.68
C VAL A 737 30.55 -11.78 -25.75
N THR A 738 30.77 -12.54 -26.82
CA THR A 738 30.27 -13.92 -26.95
C THR A 738 31.28 -14.93 -26.40
N GLU A 739 30.86 -16.18 -26.26
CA GLU A 739 31.68 -17.34 -25.94
C GLU A 739 33.01 -17.30 -26.72
N GLY A 740 34.14 -17.66 -26.09
CA GLY A 740 35.44 -17.58 -26.75
C GLY A 740 36.06 -16.17 -26.82
N TYR A 741 35.50 -15.20 -26.08
CA TYR A 741 35.99 -13.82 -25.98
C TYR A 741 35.96 -13.02 -27.29
N LEU A 742 35.13 -13.44 -28.24
CA LEU A 742 34.91 -12.64 -29.44
C LEU A 742 34.08 -11.41 -29.04
N VAL A 743 34.65 -10.22 -29.24
CA VAL A 743 33.94 -8.95 -29.00
C VAL A 743 32.81 -8.84 -30.02
N ALA A 744 31.58 -8.95 -29.53
CA ALA A 744 30.41 -9.27 -30.33
C ALA A 744 29.16 -8.77 -29.62
N SER A 745 28.35 -7.96 -30.30
CA SER A 745 26.93 -7.88 -29.98
C SER A 745 26.25 -9.01 -30.71
N ASP A 746 25.56 -9.93 -30.03
CA ASP A 746 24.71 -10.95 -30.66
C ASP A 746 23.58 -10.24 -31.44
N THR A 747 23.86 -9.81 -32.68
CA THR A 747 22.97 -8.93 -33.46
C THR A 747 21.88 -9.68 -34.21
N GLY A 748 21.94 -11.01 -34.25
CA GLY A 748 20.98 -11.87 -34.93
C GLY A 748 19.83 -12.37 -34.03
N VAL A 749 19.15 -13.42 -34.49
CA VAL A 749 17.98 -14.01 -33.79
C VAL A 749 18.31 -14.52 -32.39
N ARG A 750 19.51 -15.08 -32.17
CA ARG A 750 19.91 -15.56 -30.83
C ARG A 750 19.89 -14.44 -29.79
N GLY A 751 20.37 -13.26 -30.16
CA GLY A 751 20.39 -12.11 -29.26
C GLY A 751 19.00 -11.57 -28.97
N ALA A 752 18.09 -11.58 -29.96
CA ALA A 752 16.69 -11.23 -29.74
C ALA A 752 16.03 -12.17 -28.73
N ALA A 753 16.19 -13.49 -28.91
CA ALA A 753 15.65 -14.50 -28.01
C ALA A 753 16.22 -14.34 -26.58
N GLN A 754 17.54 -14.23 -26.45
CA GLN A 754 18.20 -14.04 -25.15
C GLN A 754 17.71 -12.77 -24.43
N ILE A 755 17.55 -11.67 -25.15
CA ILE A 755 17.12 -10.39 -24.58
C ILE A 755 15.65 -10.45 -24.17
N LEU A 756 14.79 -11.13 -24.92
CA LEU A 756 13.39 -11.33 -24.52
C LEU A 756 13.32 -12.05 -23.17
N GLU A 757 14.01 -13.18 -23.03
CA GLU A 757 14.06 -13.95 -21.76
C GLU A 757 14.52 -13.07 -20.59
N THR A 758 15.62 -12.37 -20.83
CA THR A 758 16.23 -11.51 -19.82
C THR A 758 15.32 -10.37 -19.37
N LEU A 759 14.67 -9.69 -20.31
CA LEU A 759 13.78 -8.57 -19.99
C LEU A 759 12.53 -9.06 -19.27
N VAL A 760 11.98 -10.21 -19.64
CA VAL A 760 10.84 -10.82 -18.94
C VAL A 760 11.21 -11.11 -17.48
N ASP A 761 12.37 -11.71 -17.22
CA ASP A 761 12.81 -11.99 -15.84
C ASP A 761 13.10 -10.72 -15.04
N LEU A 762 13.72 -9.71 -15.66
CA LEU A 762 13.90 -8.40 -15.01
C LEU A 762 12.57 -7.74 -14.68
N ARG A 763 11.54 -7.89 -15.53
CA ARG A 763 10.19 -7.41 -15.25
C ARG A 763 9.50 -8.17 -14.12
N LYS A 764 9.75 -9.48 -13.96
CA LYS A 764 9.23 -10.27 -12.82
C LYS A 764 9.67 -9.73 -11.46
N ILE A 765 10.83 -9.05 -11.40
CA ILE A 765 11.35 -8.42 -10.18
C ILE A 765 11.15 -6.89 -10.16
N GLY A 766 10.30 -6.35 -11.04
CA GLY A 766 9.89 -4.95 -11.01
C GLY A 766 10.85 -3.96 -11.69
N MET A 767 11.67 -4.38 -12.67
CA MET A 767 12.52 -3.42 -13.41
C MET A 767 11.69 -2.35 -14.15
N ASP A 768 12.00 -1.09 -13.92
CA ASP A 768 11.33 0.07 -14.53
C ASP A 768 11.92 0.51 -15.86
N ARG A 769 13.25 0.44 -16.05
CA ARG A 769 13.92 0.91 -17.27
C ARG A 769 15.14 0.08 -17.63
N SER A 770 15.32 -0.23 -18.92
CA SER A 770 16.56 -0.78 -19.48
C SER A 770 17.14 0.19 -20.53
N TYR A 771 18.46 0.37 -20.52
CA TYR A 771 19.18 1.28 -21.42
C TYR A 771 20.20 0.52 -22.28
N GLU A 772 19.88 0.32 -23.56
CA GLU A 772 20.62 -0.56 -24.44
C GLU A 772 21.86 0.11 -25.06
N TYR A 773 22.90 -0.70 -25.35
CA TYR A 773 24.10 -0.23 -26.04
C TYR A 773 23.85 0.17 -27.49
N LYS A 774 23.31 -0.75 -28.30
CA LYS A 774 23.10 -0.59 -29.75
C LYS A 774 21.97 -1.47 -30.26
N LEU A 775 21.08 -0.90 -31.07
CA LEU A 775 19.93 -1.55 -31.67
C LEU A 775 20.01 -1.53 -33.21
N GLU A 776 20.99 -0.81 -33.75
CA GLU A 776 21.08 -0.42 -35.15
C GLU A 776 22.52 -0.20 -35.61
N GLU A 777 22.77 -0.41 -36.91
CA GLU A 777 24.04 -0.13 -37.58
C GLU A 777 23.81 0.76 -38.82
N PRO A 778 24.06 2.09 -38.71
CA PRO A 778 23.90 3.00 -39.84
C PRO A 778 25.05 2.89 -40.84
N LEU A 779 24.71 2.79 -42.14
CA LEU A 779 25.69 2.76 -43.21
C LEU A 779 26.09 4.18 -43.60
N VAL A 780 27.04 4.79 -42.87
CA VAL A 780 27.47 6.21 -43.01
C VAL A 780 27.73 6.70 -44.45
N GLN A 781 28.08 5.83 -45.39
CA GLN A 781 28.31 6.17 -46.81
C GLN A 781 27.04 6.18 -47.68
N ALA A 782 25.90 5.78 -47.12
CA ALA A 782 24.60 5.71 -47.77
C ALA A 782 23.50 6.14 -46.79
N GLU A 783 23.16 7.43 -46.83
CA GLU A 783 22.13 8.02 -45.99
C GLU A 783 20.80 7.27 -46.12
N GLY A 784 20.12 7.05 -44.98
CA GLY A 784 18.86 6.31 -44.93
C GLY A 784 18.97 4.78 -44.96
N LYS A 785 20.19 4.21 -45.10
CA LYS A 785 20.41 2.76 -45.01
C LYS A 785 20.86 2.36 -43.60
N VAL A 786 20.02 1.62 -42.89
CA VAL A 786 20.22 1.23 -41.49
C VAL A 786 19.87 -0.24 -41.31
N LEU A 787 20.85 -1.05 -40.88
CA LEU A 787 20.59 -2.43 -40.46
C LEU A 787 20.04 -2.44 -39.04
N ILE A 788 18.91 -3.10 -38.81
CA ILE A 788 18.30 -3.24 -37.49
C ILE A 788 18.81 -4.53 -36.85
N HIS A 789 19.30 -4.45 -35.61
CA HIS A 789 19.69 -5.63 -34.83
C HIS A 789 18.44 -6.46 -34.48
N GLY A 790 18.60 -7.74 -34.15
CA GLY A 790 17.51 -8.57 -33.62
C GLY A 790 16.83 -7.96 -32.39
N ILE A 791 17.59 -7.25 -31.54
CA ILE A 791 17.03 -6.51 -30.40
C ILE A 791 16.19 -5.31 -30.87
N GLY A 792 16.66 -4.58 -31.89
CA GLY A 792 15.91 -3.48 -32.48
C GLY A 792 14.61 -3.96 -33.15
N TRP A 793 14.65 -5.12 -33.80
CA TRP A 793 13.47 -5.81 -34.33
C TRP A 793 12.49 -6.15 -33.20
N LEU A 794 12.98 -6.73 -32.10
CA LEU A 794 12.14 -7.06 -30.94
C LEU A 794 11.44 -5.81 -30.39
N TYR A 795 12.13 -4.67 -30.33
CA TYR A 795 11.54 -3.43 -29.83
C TYR A 795 10.54 -2.80 -30.81
N CYS A 796 10.65 -3.06 -32.12
CA CYS A 796 9.57 -2.73 -33.04
C CYS A 796 8.29 -3.50 -32.67
N ILE A 797 8.39 -4.77 -32.29
CA ILE A 797 7.24 -5.53 -31.79
C ILE A 797 6.70 -4.91 -30.50
N PHE A 798 7.56 -4.64 -29.52
CA PHE A 798 7.16 -4.06 -28.24
C PHE A 798 6.45 -2.71 -28.37
N ASP A 799 6.76 -1.90 -29.38
CA ASP A 799 6.11 -0.59 -29.62
C ASP A 799 4.60 -0.72 -29.85
N HIS A 800 4.16 -1.84 -30.44
CA HIS A 800 2.76 -2.20 -30.67
C HIS A 800 2.08 -2.85 -29.47
N LEU A 801 2.88 -3.24 -28.46
CA LEU A 801 2.35 -3.78 -27.20
C LEU A 801 2.07 -2.66 -26.18
N ARG A 802 2.50 -1.43 -26.47
CA ARG A 802 2.49 -0.34 -25.49
C ARG A 802 1.08 0.01 -24.99
N GLY A 803 0.97 0.29 -23.70
CA GLY A 803 -0.31 0.55 -23.05
C GLY A 803 -1.06 -0.70 -22.60
N GLY A 804 -0.64 -1.88 -23.07
CA GLY A 804 -1.23 -3.15 -22.69
C GLY A 804 -0.65 -3.71 -21.38
N PRO A 805 -1.46 -4.27 -20.48
CA PRO A 805 -0.96 -5.15 -19.42
C PRO A 805 -0.22 -6.35 -20.03
N SER A 806 0.83 -6.82 -19.34
CA SER A 806 1.63 -7.95 -19.81
C SER A 806 1.92 -9.01 -18.74
N TRP A 807 2.21 -10.23 -19.19
CA TRP A 807 2.42 -11.41 -18.37
C TRP A 807 3.50 -12.32 -18.95
N SER A 808 4.19 -13.05 -18.07
CA SER A 808 4.88 -14.29 -18.42
C SER A 808 3.93 -15.46 -18.13
N LEU A 809 3.78 -16.34 -19.11
CA LEU A 809 2.90 -17.50 -19.09
C LEU A 809 3.73 -18.80 -18.99
N PRO A 810 3.22 -19.84 -18.32
CA PRO A 810 3.90 -21.11 -18.23
C PRO A 810 3.92 -21.82 -19.59
N VAL A 811 4.97 -22.61 -19.83
CA VAL A 811 5.18 -23.35 -21.06
C VAL A 811 5.32 -24.84 -20.77
N ASP A 812 4.52 -25.65 -21.45
CA ASP A 812 4.62 -27.11 -21.42
C ASP A 812 5.47 -27.60 -22.60
N VAL A 813 6.68 -28.09 -22.32
CA VAL A 813 7.57 -28.66 -23.35
C VAL A 813 7.14 -30.10 -23.65
N ILE A 814 6.65 -30.34 -24.87
CA ILE A 814 6.22 -31.67 -25.33
C ILE A 814 7.43 -32.50 -25.80
N SER A 815 8.33 -31.86 -26.56
CA SER A 815 9.56 -32.49 -27.08
C SER A 815 10.63 -31.44 -27.37
N GLY A 816 11.89 -31.87 -27.48
CA GLY A 816 13.05 -31.00 -27.73
C GLY A 816 14.17 -31.23 -26.72
N SER A 817 15.21 -30.40 -26.80
CA SER A 817 16.32 -30.46 -25.84
C SER A 817 15.90 -29.89 -24.49
N GLU A 818 16.16 -30.62 -23.40
CA GLU A 818 15.97 -30.12 -22.02
C GLU A 818 16.84 -28.91 -21.68
N THR A 819 17.84 -28.60 -22.52
CA THR A 819 18.72 -27.43 -22.34
C THR A 819 18.25 -26.19 -23.07
N ASN A 820 17.19 -26.29 -23.89
CA ASN A 820 16.57 -25.15 -24.51
C ASN A 820 15.84 -24.33 -23.44
N SER A 821 16.15 -23.05 -23.36
CA SER A 821 15.39 -22.07 -22.59
C SER A 821 14.25 -21.54 -23.46
N ILE A 822 13.09 -21.38 -22.84
CA ILE A 822 11.86 -20.93 -23.49
C ILE A 822 11.16 -20.01 -22.50
N GLU A 823 10.87 -18.78 -22.92
CA GLU A 823 10.14 -17.80 -22.13
C GLU A 823 9.02 -17.19 -22.96
N THR A 824 8.01 -16.65 -22.27
CA THR A 824 6.89 -16.00 -22.92
C THR A 824 6.65 -14.58 -22.41
N LEU A 825 6.13 -13.75 -23.32
CA LEU A 825 5.56 -12.45 -22.99
C LEU A 825 4.20 -12.37 -23.69
N ALA A 826 3.13 -12.39 -22.91
CA ALA A 826 1.78 -12.07 -23.38
C ALA A 826 1.46 -10.62 -23.07
N ALA A 827 0.89 -9.88 -24.01
CA ALA A 827 0.35 -8.54 -23.77
C ALA A 827 -1.03 -8.40 -24.44
N VAL A 828 -1.92 -7.63 -23.83
CA VAL A 828 -3.27 -7.37 -24.37
C VAL A 828 -3.44 -5.89 -24.66
N VAL A 829 -3.65 -5.53 -25.92
CA VAL A 829 -3.85 -4.13 -26.38
C VAL A 829 -5.08 -4.11 -27.26
N ASP A 830 -6.03 -3.20 -27.00
CA ASP A 830 -7.25 -3.02 -27.81
C ASP A 830 -7.96 -4.35 -28.16
N ASP A 831 -8.19 -5.20 -27.15
CA ASP A 831 -8.84 -6.53 -27.30
C ASP A 831 -8.07 -7.52 -28.20
N THR A 832 -6.79 -7.23 -28.46
CA THR A 832 -5.87 -8.09 -29.21
C THR A 832 -4.80 -8.63 -28.26
N THR A 833 -4.60 -9.95 -28.27
CA THR A 833 -3.49 -10.58 -27.55
C THR A 833 -2.30 -10.76 -28.46
N TYR A 834 -1.14 -10.33 -27.99
CA TYR A 834 0.15 -10.65 -28.58
C TYR A 834 0.87 -11.61 -27.65
N LEU A 835 1.21 -12.80 -28.14
CA LEU A 835 2.00 -13.80 -27.41
C LEU A 835 3.35 -13.93 -28.09
N LEU A 836 4.41 -13.52 -27.39
CA LEU A 836 5.77 -13.76 -27.80
C LEU A 836 6.29 -15.02 -27.11
N VAL A 837 7.00 -15.87 -27.86
CA VAL A 837 7.62 -17.10 -27.34
C VAL A 837 9.05 -17.17 -27.87
N SER A 838 10.04 -17.04 -26.99
CA SER A 838 11.45 -17.27 -27.36
C SER A 838 11.78 -18.76 -27.30
N CYS A 839 12.74 -19.18 -28.11
CA CYS A 839 13.48 -20.40 -27.84
C CYS A 839 14.97 -20.12 -28.04
N TRP A 840 15.74 -20.27 -26.98
CA TRP A 840 17.15 -19.95 -26.91
C TRP A 840 17.95 -21.10 -26.30
N ASN A 841 19.25 -21.15 -26.58
CA ASN A 841 20.14 -22.08 -25.90
C ASN A 841 21.50 -21.42 -25.63
N LEU A 842 21.99 -21.65 -24.42
CA LEU A 842 23.31 -21.22 -24.00
C LEU A 842 24.40 -21.78 -24.93
N ASN A 843 24.30 -23.05 -25.30
CA ASN A 843 25.18 -23.69 -26.27
C ASN A 843 24.67 -23.50 -27.71
N ARG A 844 25.33 -22.63 -28.48
CA ARG A 844 24.98 -22.31 -29.88
C ARG A 844 25.02 -23.50 -30.84
N LYS A 845 25.63 -24.62 -30.45
CA LYS A 845 25.66 -25.84 -31.27
C LYS A 845 24.39 -26.67 -31.12
N VAL A 846 23.54 -26.36 -30.15
CA VAL A 846 22.21 -26.96 -30.02
C VAL A 846 21.27 -26.25 -30.99
N THR A 847 20.75 -27.00 -31.96
CA THR A 847 19.84 -26.52 -33.00
C THR A 847 18.56 -27.36 -33.09
N GLU A 848 18.35 -28.26 -32.12
CA GLU A 848 17.17 -29.11 -32.07
C GLU A 848 15.95 -28.28 -31.68
N SER A 849 14.90 -28.36 -32.49
CA SER A 849 13.64 -27.65 -32.24
C SER A 849 12.91 -28.22 -31.02
N SER A 850 12.14 -27.38 -30.35
CA SER A 850 11.23 -27.78 -29.27
C SER A 850 9.77 -27.66 -29.72
N THR A 851 8.97 -28.70 -29.47
CA THR A 851 7.51 -28.59 -29.54
C THR A 851 7.01 -28.17 -28.18
N VAL A 852 6.26 -27.08 -28.11
CA VAL A 852 5.72 -26.55 -26.84
C VAL A 852 4.24 -26.28 -26.94
N THR A 853 3.59 -26.29 -25.79
CA THR A 853 2.25 -25.77 -25.60
C THR A 853 2.29 -24.56 -24.66
N VAL A 854 1.60 -23.48 -25.03
CA VAL A 854 1.40 -22.30 -24.20
C VAL A 854 -0.09 -22.08 -23.99
N LYS A 855 -0.50 -21.98 -22.73
CA LYS A 855 -1.89 -21.75 -22.34
C LYS A 855 -2.11 -20.29 -21.99
N ILE A 856 -3.08 -19.65 -22.64
CA ILE A 856 -3.55 -18.30 -22.32
C ILE A 856 -4.82 -18.42 -21.46
N PRO A 857 -4.75 -18.11 -20.15
CA PRO A 857 -5.90 -18.21 -19.26
C PRO A 857 -6.90 -17.06 -19.48
N VAL A 858 -8.16 -17.29 -19.11
CA VAL A 858 -9.25 -16.28 -19.17
C VAL A 858 -8.94 -15.00 -18.42
N GLY A 859 -8.10 -15.08 -17.37
CA GLY A 859 -7.65 -13.91 -16.61
C GLY A 859 -6.68 -13.00 -17.38
N VAL A 860 -6.05 -13.50 -18.45
CA VAL A 860 -5.29 -12.68 -19.40
C VAL A 860 -6.24 -12.15 -20.46
N HIS A 861 -6.87 -13.06 -21.22
CA HIS A 861 -7.85 -12.73 -22.24
C HIS A 861 -8.74 -13.95 -22.53
N SER A 862 -10.03 -13.73 -22.81
CA SER A 862 -10.97 -14.78 -23.18
C SER A 862 -11.18 -14.81 -24.69
N PHE A 863 -11.20 -16.00 -25.28
CA PHE A 863 -11.39 -16.16 -26.73
C PHE A 863 -12.66 -16.94 -27.06
N SER A 864 -13.32 -16.55 -28.14
CA SER A 864 -14.34 -17.37 -28.81
C SER A 864 -13.72 -18.23 -29.91
N GLU A 865 -14.34 -19.37 -30.20
CA GLU A 865 -13.96 -20.18 -31.36
C GLU A 865 -14.04 -19.34 -32.65
N GLY A 866 -12.94 -19.27 -33.40
CA GLY A 866 -12.85 -18.51 -34.65
C GLY A 866 -11.98 -17.24 -34.61
N ALA A 867 -11.39 -16.88 -33.47
CA ALA A 867 -10.49 -15.72 -33.37
C ALA A 867 -9.42 -15.74 -34.47
N GLN A 868 -9.12 -14.57 -35.05
CA GLN A 868 -8.12 -14.45 -36.11
C GLN A 868 -6.73 -14.58 -35.50
N ILE A 869 -5.95 -15.53 -36.02
CA ILE A 869 -4.59 -15.80 -35.58
C ILE A 869 -3.62 -15.58 -36.72
N GLU A 870 -2.68 -14.68 -36.48
CA GLU A 870 -1.58 -14.35 -37.37
C GLU A 870 -0.26 -14.46 -36.60
N GLN A 871 0.86 -14.56 -37.30
CA GLN A 871 2.15 -14.65 -36.64
C GLN A 871 3.29 -14.01 -37.45
N VAL A 872 4.32 -13.61 -36.73
CA VAL A 872 5.68 -13.45 -37.26
C VAL A 872 6.57 -14.47 -36.57
N VAL A 873 7.49 -15.05 -37.34
CA VAL A 873 8.55 -15.91 -36.80
C VAL A 873 9.88 -15.28 -37.15
N PHE A 874 10.64 -14.85 -36.15
CA PHE A 874 12.00 -14.36 -36.31
C PHE A 874 12.98 -15.52 -36.16
N TYR A 875 13.66 -15.82 -37.26
CA TYR A 875 14.55 -16.96 -37.40
C TYR A 875 15.76 -16.60 -38.26
N GLU A 876 16.74 -17.51 -38.37
CA GLU A 876 17.97 -17.27 -39.14
C GLU A 876 17.71 -16.91 -40.61
N SER A 877 16.59 -17.37 -41.19
CA SER A 877 16.23 -17.11 -42.58
C SER A 877 15.72 -15.69 -42.86
N ASN A 878 15.25 -14.98 -41.83
CA ASN A 878 14.72 -13.62 -41.97
C ASN A 878 15.30 -12.61 -40.96
N SER A 879 16.28 -13.01 -40.16
CA SER A 879 17.17 -12.10 -39.44
C SER A 879 18.23 -11.57 -40.40
N VAL A 880 18.22 -10.26 -40.69
CA VAL A 880 19.12 -9.65 -41.68
C VAL A 880 20.61 -9.91 -41.37
N TYR A 881 20.98 -9.93 -40.10
CA TYR A 881 22.37 -10.20 -39.70
C TYR A 881 22.75 -11.67 -39.88
N ASP A 882 21.83 -12.59 -39.69
CA ASP A 882 22.04 -14.02 -39.95
C ASP A 882 22.18 -14.30 -41.45
N VAL A 883 21.38 -13.63 -42.28
CA VAL A 883 21.48 -13.70 -43.74
C VAL A 883 22.81 -13.10 -44.22
N ILE A 884 23.21 -11.93 -43.71
CA ILE A 884 24.53 -11.33 -44.03
C ILE A 884 25.67 -12.24 -43.58
N TRP A 885 25.58 -12.86 -42.40
CA TRP A 885 26.59 -13.81 -41.94
C TRP A 885 26.74 -14.97 -42.92
N GLN A 886 25.62 -15.53 -43.39
CA GLN A 886 25.61 -16.62 -44.36
C GLN A 886 26.21 -16.20 -45.70
N ASP A 887 25.86 -15.01 -46.20
CA ASP A 887 26.45 -14.45 -47.42
C ASP A 887 27.96 -14.25 -47.29
N PHE A 888 28.43 -13.73 -46.15
CA PHE A 888 29.86 -13.59 -45.90
C PHE A 888 30.57 -14.92 -45.78
N TYR A 889 29.94 -15.93 -45.19
CA TYR A 889 30.47 -17.29 -45.14
C TYR A 889 30.62 -17.86 -46.57
N ASP A 890 29.57 -17.81 -47.37
CA ASP A 890 29.53 -18.37 -48.73
C ASP A 890 30.49 -17.66 -49.69
N ASN A 891 30.78 -16.38 -49.45
CA ASN A 891 31.72 -15.58 -50.23
C ASN A 891 33.15 -15.51 -49.64
N GLY A 892 33.42 -16.24 -48.55
CA GLY A 892 34.75 -16.27 -47.91
C GLY A 892 35.20 -14.92 -47.33
N MET A 893 34.24 -14.10 -46.90
CA MET A 893 34.47 -12.75 -46.36
C MET A 893 34.60 -12.72 -44.83
N LEU A 894 34.26 -13.80 -44.12
CA LEU A 894 34.35 -13.85 -42.67
C LEU A 894 35.79 -13.67 -42.14
N SER A 895 35.91 -13.04 -40.97
CA SER A 895 37.19 -12.92 -40.28
C SER A 895 37.68 -14.26 -39.74
N ALA A 896 39.00 -14.40 -39.55
CA ALA A 896 39.57 -15.60 -38.95
C ALA A 896 39.02 -15.88 -37.53
N ALA A 897 38.73 -14.82 -36.77
CA ALA A 897 38.13 -14.93 -35.44
C ALA A 897 36.70 -15.50 -35.52
N GLN A 898 35.90 -15.07 -36.50
CA GLN A 898 34.57 -15.59 -36.75
C GLN A 898 34.55 -17.05 -37.20
N ILE A 899 35.48 -17.44 -38.08
CA ILE A 899 35.63 -18.85 -38.49
C ILE A 899 36.00 -19.71 -37.27
N SER A 900 36.99 -19.28 -36.49
CA SER A 900 37.39 -19.97 -35.26
C SER A 900 36.24 -20.06 -34.25
N GLN A 901 35.44 -19.00 -34.12
CA GLN A 901 34.26 -19.00 -33.26
C GLN A 901 33.25 -20.05 -33.70
N TYR A 902 32.93 -20.07 -35.00
CA TYR A 902 31.99 -21.02 -35.58
C TYR A 902 32.42 -22.48 -35.35
N GLU A 903 33.69 -22.80 -35.59
CA GLU A 903 34.23 -24.14 -35.40
C GLU A 903 34.19 -24.60 -33.92
N ASN A 904 34.58 -23.71 -33.01
CA ASN A 904 34.75 -24.08 -31.59
C ASN A 904 33.46 -23.98 -30.78
N TYR A 905 32.65 -22.94 -31.01
CA TYR A 905 31.52 -22.56 -30.16
C TYR A 905 30.18 -22.50 -30.90
N GLY A 906 30.17 -22.48 -32.24
CA GLY A 906 28.96 -22.36 -33.06
C GLY A 906 28.77 -20.94 -33.60
N LYS A 907 27.69 -20.72 -34.36
CA LYS A 907 27.47 -19.49 -35.13
C LYS A 907 27.26 -18.29 -34.20
N ALA A 908 28.16 -17.31 -34.30
CA ALA A 908 28.05 -16.02 -33.62
C ALA A 908 27.85 -14.92 -34.64
N VAL A 909 26.76 -14.17 -34.47
CA VAL A 909 26.36 -13.12 -35.40
C VAL A 909 26.66 -11.78 -34.76
N THR A 910 27.45 -10.96 -35.45
CA THR A 910 28.00 -9.70 -34.89
C THR A 910 27.79 -8.55 -35.87
N TRP A 911 28.38 -7.38 -35.61
CA TRP A 911 28.28 -6.23 -36.52
C TRP A 911 28.74 -6.58 -37.94
N ALA A 912 28.01 -6.09 -38.93
CA ALA A 912 28.25 -6.45 -40.33
C ALA A 912 29.39 -5.63 -40.95
N THR A 913 29.51 -4.35 -40.58
CA THR A 913 30.32 -3.38 -41.34
C THR A 913 31.37 -2.64 -40.50
N THR A 914 31.63 -3.10 -39.27
CA THR A 914 32.63 -2.49 -38.37
C THR A 914 33.96 -3.27 -38.34
N GLY A 915 35.06 -2.60 -37.96
CA GLY A 915 36.41 -3.16 -38.00
C GLY A 915 36.66 -4.39 -37.10
N ASN A 916 35.82 -4.60 -36.09
CA ASN A 916 35.85 -5.79 -35.22
C ASN A 916 34.64 -6.71 -35.46
N GLY A 917 33.94 -6.56 -36.58
CA GLY A 917 32.70 -7.28 -36.90
C GLY A 917 32.91 -8.64 -37.57
N MET A 918 31.90 -9.06 -38.34
CA MET A 918 31.85 -10.38 -38.97
C MET A 918 32.93 -10.60 -40.02
N ALA A 919 33.32 -9.55 -40.74
CA ALA A 919 34.16 -9.66 -41.93
C ALA A 919 35.65 -9.44 -41.67
N ALA A 920 36.49 -10.05 -42.51
CA ALA A 920 37.93 -9.85 -42.51
C ALA A 920 38.33 -8.43 -42.99
N ASP A 921 37.52 -7.82 -43.86
CA ASP A 921 37.68 -6.46 -44.36
C ASP A 921 36.35 -5.71 -44.22
N ALA A 922 36.29 -4.80 -43.24
CA ALA A 922 35.08 -4.03 -42.94
C ALA A 922 34.65 -3.09 -44.08
N ALA A 923 35.59 -2.57 -44.88
CA ALA A 923 35.26 -1.70 -46.01
C ALA A 923 34.64 -2.50 -47.15
N ALA A 924 35.21 -3.67 -47.47
CA ALA A 924 34.65 -4.58 -48.46
C ALA A 924 33.27 -5.10 -48.03
N ALA A 925 33.11 -5.47 -46.75
CA ALA A 925 31.85 -5.89 -46.17
C ALA A 925 30.77 -4.80 -46.25
N LYS A 926 31.12 -3.55 -45.88
CA LYS A 926 30.22 -2.41 -46.02
C LYS A 926 29.76 -2.23 -47.46
N GLN A 927 30.68 -2.28 -48.43
CA GLN A 927 30.31 -2.14 -49.84
C GLN A 927 29.41 -3.29 -50.31
N TYR A 928 29.72 -4.52 -49.91
CA TYR A 928 28.90 -5.69 -50.24
C TYR A 928 27.46 -5.55 -49.70
N VAL A 929 27.31 -5.08 -48.45
CA VAL A 929 25.99 -4.81 -47.87
C VAL A 929 25.24 -3.72 -48.65
N ILE A 930 25.92 -2.65 -49.04
CA ILE A 930 25.33 -1.56 -49.83
C ILE A 930 24.88 -2.03 -51.22
N ASP A 931 25.68 -2.87 -51.88
CA ASP A 931 25.41 -3.39 -53.22
C ASP A 931 24.24 -4.38 -53.25
N ASN A 932 23.99 -5.08 -52.14
CA ASN A 932 22.90 -6.05 -51.98
C ASN A 932 21.73 -5.51 -51.14
N TRP A 933 21.69 -4.19 -50.90
CA TRP A 933 20.76 -3.56 -49.95
C TRP A 933 19.29 -3.90 -50.17
N GLU A 934 18.81 -3.90 -51.42
CA GLU A 934 17.38 -4.17 -51.72
C GLU A 934 16.94 -5.55 -51.20
N GLY A 935 17.83 -6.54 -51.24
CA GLY A 935 17.55 -7.87 -50.69
C GLY A 935 17.49 -7.86 -49.16
N TYR A 936 18.42 -7.16 -48.51
CA TYR A 936 18.45 -7.06 -47.04
C TYR A 936 17.30 -6.21 -46.48
N GLU A 937 16.90 -5.16 -47.17
CA GLU A 937 15.71 -4.37 -46.82
C GLU A 937 14.46 -5.24 -46.91
N ALA A 938 14.30 -6.01 -47.99
CA ALA A 938 13.17 -6.93 -48.13
C ALA A 938 13.13 -8.00 -47.03
N VAL A 939 14.29 -8.50 -46.58
CA VAL A 939 14.39 -9.43 -45.44
C VAL A 939 13.89 -8.76 -44.14
N MET A 940 14.31 -7.52 -43.87
CA MET A 940 13.85 -6.79 -42.67
C MET A 940 12.36 -6.48 -42.72
N VAL A 941 11.82 -6.08 -43.87
CA VAL A 941 10.37 -5.85 -44.06
C VAL A 941 9.59 -7.16 -43.83
N ASP A 942 9.97 -8.26 -44.49
CA ASP A 942 9.33 -9.57 -44.33
C ASP A 942 9.39 -10.10 -42.89
N SER A 943 10.40 -9.69 -42.11
CA SER A 943 10.51 -10.05 -40.70
C SER A 943 9.56 -9.28 -39.79
N LEU A 944 8.90 -8.22 -40.25
CA LEU A 944 7.98 -7.37 -39.47
C LEU A 944 6.53 -7.44 -39.98
N ASP A 945 6.25 -8.23 -41.01
CA ASP A 945 4.91 -8.44 -41.58
C ASP A 945 4.29 -9.74 -41.08
N LEU A 946 3.04 -9.66 -40.61
CA LEU A 946 2.27 -10.80 -40.14
C LEU A 946 1.94 -11.78 -41.27
N LYS A 947 1.97 -13.06 -40.93
CA LYS A 947 1.75 -14.21 -41.81
C LYS A 947 0.69 -15.12 -41.20
N THR A 948 0.19 -16.05 -42.00
CA THR A 948 -0.73 -17.08 -41.51
C THR A 948 -0.09 -17.89 -40.37
N PHE A 949 -0.83 -18.06 -39.28
CA PHE A 949 -0.42 -18.89 -38.15
C PHE A 949 -0.15 -20.34 -38.60
N SER A 950 1.01 -20.88 -38.21
CA SER A 950 1.45 -22.22 -38.63
C SER A 950 1.33 -23.28 -37.53
N GLY A 951 1.00 -22.89 -36.30
CA GLY A 951 0.79 -23.81 -35.18
C GLY A 951 -0.64 -24.37 -35.13
N THR A 952 -0.99 -24.98 -34.00
CA THR A 952 -2.38 -25.40 -33.72
C THR A 952 -2.92 -24.66 -32.51
N VAL A 953 -4.21 -24.31 -32.55
CA VAL A 953 -4.93 -23.71 -31.43
C VAL A 953 -6.06 -24.63 -30.99
N GLN A 954 -6.22 -24.80 -29.68
CA GLN A 954 -7.39 -25.42 -29.07
C GLN A 954 -8.06 -24.41 -28.15
N TYR A 955 -9.33 -24.09 -28.45
CA TYR A 955 -10.17 -23.31 -27.55
C TYR A 955 -10.84 -24.24 -26.55
N LEU A 956 -10.74 -23.93 -25.27
CA LEU A 956 -11.34 -24.70 -24.19
C LEU A 956 -12.71 -24.13 -23.83
N ASP A 957 -13.63 -24.98 -23.36
CA ASP A 957 -14.98 -24.57 -22.92
C ASP A 957 -14.95 -23.51 -21.81
N SER A 958 -13.82 -23.42 -21.09
CA SER A 958 -13.54 -22.39 -20.09
C SER A 958 -13.36 -20.98 -20.68
N GLY A 959 -13.15 -20.83 -22.01
CA GLY A 959 -12.79 -19.57 -22.68
C GLY A 959 -11.28 -19.34 -22.81
N GLU A 960 -10.48 -20.33 -22.40
CA GLU A 960 -9.02 -20.33 -22.53
C GLU A 960 -8.58 -20.76 -23.94
N ALA A 961 -7.39 -20.34 -24.35
CA ALA A 961 -6.78 -20.79 -25.60
C ALA A 961 -5.45 -21.50 -25.32
N GLU A 962 -5.23 -22.63 -25.97
CA GLU A 962 -4.00 -23.41 -25.88
C GLU A 962 -3.33 -23.47 -27.26
N LEU A 963 -2.10 -22.98 -27.37
CA LEU A 963 -1.36 -22.92 -28.62
C LEU A 963 -0.21 -23.92 -28.59
N THR A 964 -0.12 -24.78 -29.60
CA THR A 964 1.03 -25.66 -29.82
C THR A 964 1.92 -25.12 -30.94
N LEU A 965 3.20 -24.94 -30.64
CA LEU A 965 4.21 -24.33 -31.51
C LEU A 965 5.40 -25.27 -31.69
N GLU A 966 5.97 -25.27 -32.89
CA GLU A 966 7.26 -25.91 -33.21
C GLU A 966 8.33 -24.83 -33.27
N LEU A 967 9.18 -24.74 -32.26
CA LEU A 967 10.16 -23.68 -32.07
C LEU A 967 11.57 -24.13 -32.49
N PRO A 968 12.10 -23.70 -33.66
CA PRO A 968 13.51 -23.89 -33.97
C PRO A 968 14.41 -23.08 -33.03
N VAL A 969 15.64 -23.54 -32.81
CA VAL A 969 16.59 -22.88 -31.90
C VAL A 969 17.73 -22.24 -32.71
N PRO A 970 18.01 -20.94 -32.50
CA PRO A 970 17.21 -19.96 -31.75
C PRO A 970 16.00 -19.43 -32.56
N SER A 971 14.92 -19.00 -31.91
CA SER A 971 13.82 -18.27 -32.57
C SER A 971 13.06 -17.36 -31.61
N VAL A 972 12.29 -16.42 -32.18
CA VAL A 972 11.25 -15.67 -31.46
C VAL A 972 9.97 -15.71 -32.29
N TYR A 973 8.90 -16.24 -31.73
CA TYR A 973 7.57 -16.22 -32.32
C TYR A 973 6.82 -15.03 -31.76
N VAL A 974 6.03 -14.36 -32.60
CA VAL A 974 5.05 -13.34 -32.21
C VAL A 974 3.72 -13.78 -32.77
N VAL A 975 2.78 -14.19 -31.92
CA VAL A 975 1.45 -14.61 -32.32
C VAL A 975 0.47 -13.51 -31.95
N LYS A 976 -0.28 -13.00 -32.93
CA LYS A 976 -1.35 -12.03 -32.74
C LYS A 976 -2.68 -12.75 -32.81
N MET A 977 -3.51 -12.58 -31.78
CA MET A 977 -4.85 -13.14 -31.67
C MET A 977 -5.85 -12.01 -31.45
N SER A 978 -6.76 -11.80 -32.41
CA SER A 978 -7.80 -10.76 -32.32
C SER A 978 -9.17 -11.42 -32.14
N SER A 979 -10.01 -10.88 -31.26
CA SER A 979 -11.43 -11.22 -31.17
C SER A 979 -12.16 -10.83 -32.47
N ASP A 980 -13.16 -11.60 -32.85
CA ASP A 980 -13.94 -11.41 -34.10
C ASP A 980 -15.01 -10.30 -33.99
#